data_AF-A0AAD9EQE3-F1
#
_entry.id   AF-A0AAD9EQE3-F1
#
_cell.length_a   1.000
_cell.length_b   1.000
_cell.length_c   1.000
_cell.angle_alpha   90.00
_cell.angle_beta   90.00
_cell.angle_gamma   90.00
#
_symmetry.space_group_name_H-M   'P 1'
#
loop_
_entity.id
_entity.type
_entity.pdbx_description
1 polymer ?
#
loop_
_entity_poly.entity_id
_entity_poly.type
_entity_poly.pdbx_seq_one_letter_code
_entity_poly.pdbx_strand_id
1 'polypeptide(L)'
;MNLKLNVSEEAWSRWKAVIRHLSEPHYDFPASNHAEFSLLLRMFTGTGTTFRISRDRWKFVIDVLRSGNNIIDIVAITIIAHTIQDERHNGFVITKACRIHPNKDTKSPGSPELKWYTVTSGGEAFHHCCDKECIGPDRVNKRKLNWDSTRLNIIQKAFEQEVLELQRKNIALAKDLNKLQRRNEKMVPYSEYEALRAKTPSESSQLNHVRNQLTWSEQDVARYRENNRVMAEEIVRLREHDHLMTKEIESLRKQLETSEQQRNLMRYNNAQKEFDSCETRKQLEEKKIRVAHLEKELEGLRSKITNQQHAVAEPPMQWSHSIEPQYGPADWGDNGAINAKLSSENRELESKISQLPPKSHKKLIDANNHLNSKTQKLQSDNNKLQSENKKLRSENVQLKTMSAAMKQVNEDLKARQACLEDSKNQLEDQLEFAEQHLERLMESEQQLEVEQADLESALWVADDHNRLLESEVYFSRINEQESFNKQTEHMTALEDKIKLKDVLIEQLQANIIRYQTQPPSQPSTSSPNSQQPLCREELKRQRHISREAHERASDLESKLDAMKAAMTDKTDEMASLEKEWSAKVAEADGMKRRYHDKDAYITNLETKLEELRGTMENVLGQVSMHQGRKRRRTEGPDFQL
;
A
#
# COMPACT_ATOMS: atom_id res chain seq x y z
N MET A 1 -26.86 -14.43 -4.45
CA MET A 1 -27.84 -13.62 -3.68
C MET A 1 -27.72 -12.17 -4.12
N ASN A 2 -28.81 -11.52 -4.58
CA ASN A 2 -28.79 -10.09 -4.88
C ASN A 2 -28.73 -9.30 -3.57
N LEU A 3 -27.57 -8.73 -3.25
CA LEU A 3 -27.36 -7.90 -2.08
C LEU A 3 -28.22 -6.62 -2.22
N LYS A 4 -29.24 -6.47 -1.37
CA LYS A 4 -30.10 -5.28 -1.36
C LYS A 4 -29.30 -4.10 -0.81
N LEU A 5 -28.87 -3.19 -1.68
CA LEU A 5 -28.34 -1.89 -1.26
C LEU A 5 -29.47 -1.07 -0.60
N ASN A 6 -29.16 -0.47 0.55
CA ASN A 6 -30.06 0.39 1.31
C ASN A 6 -29.38 1.76 1.52
N VAL A 7 -30.04 2.84 1.12
CA VAL A 7 -29.54 4.20 1.34
C VAL A 7 -30.01 4.69 2.71
N SER A 8 -29.08 5.12 3.57
CA SER A 8 -29.43 5.65 4.89
C SER A 8 -30.37 6.86 4.76
N GLU A 9 -31.29 7.02 5.72
CA GLU A 9 -32.18 8.19 5.77
C GLU A 9 -31.40 9.50 5.88
N GLU A 10 -30.24 9.47 6.56
CA GLU A 10 -29.38 10.64 6.68
C GLU A 10 -28.77 11.04 5.34
N ALA A 11 -28.22 10.07 4.59
CA ALA A 11 -27.69 10.29 3.24
C ALA A 11 -28.78 10.86 2.33
N TRP A 12 -29.96 10.24 2.35
CA TRP A 12 -31.08 10.69 1.54
C TRP A 12 -31.52 12.10 1.91
N SER A 13 -31.72 12.38 3.20
CA SER A 13 -32.19 13.69 3.67
C SER A 13 -31.29 14.83 3.21
N ARG A 14 -29.98 14.59 3.17
CA ARG A 14 -28.97 15.55 2.70
C ARG A 14 -29.02 15.78 1.19
N TRP A 15 -29.20 14.72 0.41
CA TRP A 15 -29.10 14.77 -1.06
C TRP A 15 -30.45 14.89 -1.78
N LYS A 16 -31.59 14.77 -1.08
CA LYS A 16 -32.94 14.78 -1.68
C LYS A 16 -33.22 16.00 -2.56
N ALA A 17 -32.72 17.18 -2.19
CA ALA A 17 -32.95 18.40 -2.97
C ALA A 17 -32.20 18.37 -4.30
N VAL A 18 -30.95 17.90 -4.29
CA VAL A 18 -30.13 17.72 -5.48
C VAL A 18 -30.74 16.63 -6.38
N ILE A 19 -31.06 15.47 -5.82
CA ILE A 19 -31.62 14.34 -6.58
C ILE A 19 -32.96 14.72 -7.21
N ARG A 20 -33.85 15.41 -6.48
CA ARG A 20 -35.10 15.92 -7.04
C ARG A 20 -34.88 16.87 -8.21
N HIS A 21 -33.93 17.79 -8.09
CA HIS A 21 -33.64 18.70 -9.19
C HIS A 21 -33.06 17.97 -10.41
N LEU A 22 -32.16 17.01 -10.20
CA LEU A 22 -31.63 16.18 -11.27
C LEU A 22 -32.71 15.30 -11.92
N SER A 23 -33.79 14.99 -11.22
CA SER A 23 -34.93 14.25 -11.79
C SER A 23 -35.81 15.10 -12.72
N GLU A 24 -35.61 16.43 -12.77
CA GLU A 24 -36.36 17.29 -13.69
C GLU A 24 -36.09 16.93 -15.16
N PRO A 25 -37.06 17.18 -16.08
CA PRO A 25 -36.96 16.79 -17.49
C PRO A 25 -35.73 17.31 -18.23
N HIS A 26 -35.00 18.29 -17.69
CA HIS A 26 -33.78 18.80 -18.30
C HIS A 26 -32.57 17.87 -18.11
N TYR A 27 -32.47 17.21 -16.95
CA TYR A 27 -31.36 16.29 -16.62
C TYR A 27 -31.76 14.82 -16.77
N ASP A 28 -33.04 14.50 -16.60
CA ASP A 28 -33.58 13.14 -16.77
C ASP A 28 -32.89 12.09 -15.87
N PHE A 29 -32.57 12.46 -14.63
CA PHE A 29 -32.07 11.52 -13.64
C PHE A 29 -33.20 10.59 -13.18
N PRO A 30 -33.00 9.25 -13.16
CA PRO A 30 -34.12 8.30 -13.06
C PRO A 30 -34.66 8.05 -11.65
N ALA A 31 -34.43 8.96 -10.71
CA ALA A 31 -34.96 8.87 -9.37
C ALA A 31 -35.29 10.24 -8.79
N SER A 32 -36.52 10.38 -8.31
CA SER A 32 -37.06 11.62 -7.72
C SER A 32 -37.29 11.51 -6.21
N ASN A 33 -37.35 10.28 -5.69
CA ASN A 33 -37.59 9.98 -4.28
C ASN A 33 -36.68 8.85 -3.76
N HIS A 34 -36.70 8.63 -2.45
CA HIS A 34 -35.79 7.69 -1.76
C HIS A 34 -35.96 6.25 -2.23
N ALA A 35 -37.20 5.84 -2.49
CA ALA A 35 -37.52 4.49 -2.94
C ALA A 35 -37.00 4.26 -4.37
N GLU A 36 -37.26 5.20 -5.28
CA GLU A 36 -36.71 5.17 -6.65
C GLU A 36 -35.19 5.20 -6.66
N PHE A 37 -34.57 6.03 -5.82
CA PHE A 37 -33.11 6.12 -5.74
C PHE A 37 -32.50 4.83 -5.19
N SER A 38 -33.09 4.26 -4.15
CA SER A 38 -32.68 2.97 -3.61
C SER A 38 -32.86 1.85 -4.64
N LEU A 39 -33.95 1.87 -5.41
CA LEU A 39 -34.20 0.90 -6.49
C LEU A 39 -33.18 1.05 -7.62
N LEU A 40 -32.87 2.29 -8.01
CA LEU A 40 -31.86 2.62 -9.01
C LEU A 40 -30.49 2.06 -8.62
N LEU A 41 -30.07 2.24 -7.36
CA LEU A 41 -28.79 1.72 -6.88
C LEU A 41 -28.78 0.20 -6.77
N ARG A 42 -29.92 -0.44 -6.47
CA ARG A 42 -30.06 -1.91 -6.46
C ARG A 42 -29.86 -2.56 -7.83
N MET A 43 -29.99 -1.81 -8.93
CA MET A 43 -29.68 -2.34 -10.26
C MET A 43 -28.18 -2.57 -10.48
N PHE A 44 -27.33 -1.98 -9.65
CA PHE A 44 -25.89 -2.17 -9.71
C PHE A 44 -25.47 -3.35 -8.82
N THR A 45 -24.88 -4.37 -9.43
CA THR A 45 -24.28 -5.49 -8.71
C THR A 45 -22.82 -5.16 -8.38
N GLY A 46 -22.42 -5.34 -7.12
CA GLY A 46 -21.01 -5.27 -6.73
C GLY A 46 -20.72 -4.57 -5.40
N THR A 47 -19.45 -4.68 -4.99
CA THR A 47 -18.87 -4.01 -3.82
C THR A 47 -18.41 -2.57 -4.11
N GLY A 48 -18.63 -2.09 -5.33
CA GLY A 48 -18.20 -0.76 -5.76
C GLY A 48 -18.78 0.38 -4.91
N THR A 49 -18.01 1.46 -4.82
CA THR A 49 -18.36 2.75 -4.21
C THR A 49 -18.72 3.83 -5.23
N THR A 50 -18.66 3.51 -6.52
CA THR A 50 -18.97 4.44 -7.61
C THR A 50 -20.02 3.83 -8.53
N PHE A 51 -21.16 4.51 -8.67
CA PHE A 51 -22.24 4.11 -9.58
C PHE A 51 -22.24 5.00 -10.82
N ARG A 52 -22.44 4.41 -11.99
CA ARG A 52 -22.44 5.14 -13.27
C ARG A 52 -23.76 4.91 -13.99
N ILE A 53 -24.49 5.98 -14.24
CA ILE A 53 -25.79 5.94 -14.90
C ILE A 53 -25.69 6.78 -16.17
N SER A 54 -25.92 6.17 -17.33
CA SER A 54 -25.94 6.89 -18.60
C SER A 54 -27.38 7.07 -19.08
N ARG A 55 -27.69 8.27 -19.54
CA ARG A 55 -28.94 8.69 -20.18
C ARG A 55 -28.59 9.36 -21.50
N ASP A 56 -29.58 9.62 -22.35
CA ASP A 56 -29.35 10.12 -23.72
C ASP A 56 -28.51 11.42 -23.77
N ARG A 57 -28.72 12.30 -22.79
CA ARG A 57 -28.02 13.61 -22.71
C ARG A 57 -26.96 13.69 -21.63
N TRP A 58 -27.06 12.86 -20.58
CA TRP A 58 -26.26 13.01 -19.38
C TRP A 58 -25.74 11.68 -18.87
N LYS A 59 -24.49 11.67 -18.40
CA LYS A 59 -23.88 10.60 -17.63
C LYS A 59 -23.69 11.08 -16.20
N PHE A 60 -24.25 10.33 -15.26
CA PHE A 60 -24.14 10.56 -13.84
C PHE A 60 -23.12 9.60 -13.23
N VAL A 61 -22.24 10.11 -12.39
CA VAL A 61 -21.31 9.32 -11.59
C VAL A 61 -21.57 9.66 -10.13
N ILE A 62 -21.97 8.67 -9.33
CA ILE A 62 -22.34 8.82 -7.94
C ILE A 62 -21.31 8.08 -7.09
N ASP A 63 -20.51 8.83 -6.36
CA ASP A 63 -19.52 8.30 -5.43
C ASP A 63 -20.14 8.24 -4.03
N VAL A 64 -20.09 7.07 -3.38
CA VAL A 64 -20.75 6.79 -2.09
C VAL A 64 -19.80 6.25 -1.03
N LEU A 65 -20.18 6.43 0.23
CA LEU A 65 -19.61 5.71 1.37
C LEU A 65 -20.55 4.57 1.76
N ARG A 66 -20.00 3.37 1.94
CA ARG A 66 -20.79 2.16 2.25
C ARG A 66 -20.21 1.40 3.44
N SER A 67 -21.08 0.77 4.21
CA SER A 67 -20.73 -0.30 5.16
C SER A 67 -21.61 -1.51 4.88
N GLY A 68 -20.99 -2.58 4.38
CA GLY A 68 -21.69 -3.74 3.85
C GLY A 68 -22.63 -3.37 2.70
N ASN A 69 -23.93 -3.56 2.92
CA ASN A 69 -25.02 -3.24 1.97
C ASN A 69 -25.67 -1.88 2.23
N ASN A 70 -25.23 -1.16 3.26
CA ASN A 70 -25.81 0.13 3.61
C ASN A 70 -24.94 1.24 3.04
N ILE A 71 -25.52 2.08 2.21
CA ILE A 71 -24.93 3.33 1.75
C ILE A 71 -25.11 4.32 2.90
N ILE A 72 -24.00 4.57 3.60
CA ILE A 72 -23.95 5.47 4.74
C ILE A 72 -24.14 6.90 4.25
N ASP A 73 -23.53 7.25 3.11
CA ASP A 73 -23.53 8.60 2.58
C ASP A 73 -23.25 8.67 1.07
N ILE A 74 -23.56 9.80 0.45
CA ILE A 74 -23.14 10.14 -0.92
C ILE A 74 -22.04 11.20 -0.81
N VAL A 75 -20.89 10.92 -1.40
CA VAL A 75 -19.70 11.79 -1.40
C VAL A 75 -19.83 12.83 -2.49
N ALA A 76 -20.19 12.41 -3.69
CA ALA A 76 -20.34 13.30 -4.83
C ALA A 76 -21.33 12.78 -5.86
N ILE A 77 -21.99 13.69 -6.56
CA ILE A 77 -22.74 13.44 -7.78
C ILE A 77 -22.10 14.28 -8.89
N THR A 78 -21.57 13.59 -9.89
CA THR A 78 -20.94 14.20 -11.06
C THR A 78 -21.83 14.01 -12.27
N ILE A 79 -22.03 15.06 -13.06
CA ILE A 79 -22.94 15.12 -14.21
C ILE A 79 -22.11 15.50 -15.44
N ILE A 80 -22.17 14.70 -16.49
CA ILE A 80 -21.36 14.84 -17.70
C ILE A 80 -22.29 14.89 -18.90
N ALA A 81 -22.21 15.93 -19.75
CA ALA A 81 -23.03 16.02 -20.95
C ALA A 81 -22.52 15.06 -22.04
N HIS A 82 -23.41 14.33 -22.72
CA HIS A 82 -23.06 13.44 -23.83
C HIS A 82 -22.89 14.18 -25.17
N THR A 83 -23.70 15.21 -25.43
CA THR A 83 -23.88 15.80 -26.78
C THR A 83 -23.43 17.25 -26.91
N ILE A 84 -22.90 17.85 -25.84
CA ILE A 84 -22.32 19.20 -25.86
C ILE A 84 -20.89 19.09 -25.33
N GLN A 85 -19.98 18.61 -26.18
CA GLN A 85 -18.54 18.89 -26.04
C GLN A 85 -18.28 20.28 -26.65
N ASP A 86 -18.83 21.33 -26.03
CA ASP A 86 -18.14 22.61 -26.14
C ASP A 86 -16.83 22.41 -25.38
N GLU A 87 -15.67 22.71 -25.99
CA GLU A 87 -14.35 22.50 -25.37
C GLU A 87 -14.24 23.13 -23.97
N ARG A 88 -15.20 24.00 -23.60
CA ARG A 88 -15.28 24.72 -22.34
C ARG A 88 -16.28 24.18 -21.32
N HIS A 89 -17.11 23.17 -21.58
CA HIS A 89 -18.23 22.83 -20.66
C HIS A 89 -18.54 21.33 -20.55
N ASN A 90 -17.66 20.56 -19.91
CA ASN A 90 -17.72 19.10 -19.96
C ASN A 90 -18.37 18.42 -18.74
N GLY A 91 -18.84 19.17 -17.74
CA GLY A 91 -19.59 18.60 -16.62
C GLY A 91 -19.69 19.45 -15.36
N PHE A 92 -20.44 18.93 -14.39
CA PHE A 92 -20.73 19.51 -13.09
C PHE A 92 -20.36 18.50 -12.01
N VAL A 93 -19.66 18.94 -10.96
CA VAL A 93 -19.36 18.09 -9.80
C VAL A 93 -20.01 18.72 -8.57
N ILE A 94 -20.92 17.97 -7.96
CA ILE A 94 -21.60 18.35 -6.72
C ILE A 94 -21.01 17.47 -5.62
N THR A 95 -20.35 18.07 -4.63
CA THR A 95 -19.74 17.35 -3.51
C THR A 95 -20.53 17.54 -2.22
N LYS A 96 -20.37 16.60 -1.30
CA LYS A 96 -20.96 16.61 0.04
C LYS A 96 -20.54 17.80 0.90
N ALA A 97 -19.31 18.28 0.72
CA ALA A 97 -18.73 19.36 1.52
C ALA A 97 -19.33 20.74 1.19
N CYS A 98 -20.05 20.85 0.06
CA CYS A 98 -20.93 21.98 -0.21
C CYS A 98 -22.12 21.97 0.77
N ARG A 99 -22.00 22.69 1.89
CA ARG A 99 -23.19 23.13 2.62
C ARG A 99 -24.04 23.90 1.62
N ILE A 100 -25.22 23.38 1.28
CA ILE A 100 -26.14 24.00 0.32
C ILE A 100 -26.35 25.47 0.74
N HIS A 101 -26.00 26.41 -0.13
CA HIS A 101 -25.97 27.84 0.16
C HIS A 101 -26.90 28.56 -0.83
N PRO A 102 -28.03 29.13 -0.39
CA PRO A 102 -29.03 29.70 -1.28
C PRO A 102 -28.40 30.66 -2.29
N ASN A 103 -28.45 30.28 -3.57
CA ASN A 103 -28.02 31.11 -4.68
C ASN A 103 -29.28 31.66 -5.38
N LYS A 104 -29.18 32.84 -5.99
CA LYS A 104 -30.31 33.49 -6.68
C LYS A 104 -30.26 33.33 -8.20
N ASP A 105 -29.20 32.73 -8.75
CA ASP A 105 -29.03 32.51 -10.19
C ASP A 105 -29.46 31.09 -10.62
N THR A 106 -30.50 31.02 -11.47
CA THR A 106 -31.25 29.80 -11.81
C THR A 106 -30.76 29.05 -13.06
N LYS A 107 -29.56 29.35 -13.58
CA LYS A 107 -29.12 28.86 -14.90
C LYS A 107 -28.17 27.65 -14.88
N SER A 108 -27.94 27.00 -13.74
CA SER A 108 -26.92 25.95 -13.60
C SER A 108 -27.45 24.65 -12.95
N PRO A 109 -26.84 23.48 -13.21
CA PRO A 109 -27.32 22.15 -12.80
C PRO A 109 -27.19 21.80 -11.33
N GLY A 110 -28.25 21.99 -10.57
CA GLY A 110 -28.34 21.58 -9.17
C GLY A 110 -29.43 22.37 -8.48
N SER A 111 -29.70 22.04 -7.21
CA SER A 111 -30.66 22.81 -6.40
C SER A 111 -30.44 24.31 -6.63
N PRO A 112 -31.50 25.14 -6.81
CA PRO A 112 -31.36 26.59 -6.99
C PRO A 112 -30.51 27.24 -5.88
N GLU A 113 -30.33 26.52 -4.77
CA GLU A 113 -29.49 26.84 -3.65
C GLU A 113 -28.00 26.43 -3.81
N LEU A 114 -27.46 26.28 -5.02
CA LEU A 114 -26.05 25.98 -5.24
C LEU A 114 -25.35 27.11 -5.99
N LYS A 115 -24.20 27.54 -5.46
CA LYS A 115 -23.32 28.51 -6.10
C LYS A 115 -22.26 27.80 -6.93
N TRP A 116 -22.11 28.20 -8.18
CA TRP A 116 -21.22 27.53 -9.13
C TRP A 116 -19.92 28.31 -9.35
N TYR A 117 -18.81 27.59 -9.37
CA TYR A 117 -17.48 28.11 -9.65
C TYR A 117 -16.90 27.38 -10.85
N THR A 118 -16.51 28.12 -11.89
CA THR A 118 -15.88 27.53 -13.06
C THR A 118 -14.42 27.17 -12.76
N VAL A 119 -14.06 25.90 -12.94
CA VAL A 119 -12.71 25.36 -12.79
C VAL A 119 -12.24 24.85 -14.15
N THR A 120 -11.07 25.32 -14.60
CA THR A 120 -10.47 24.86 -15.85
C THR A 120 -9.33 23.89 -15.57
N SER A 121 -9.38 22.68 -16.13
CA SER A 121 -8.31 21.66 -16.04
C SER A 121 -8.16 20.95 -17.39
N GLY A 122 -6.93 20.74 -17.85
CA GLY A 122 -6.67 20.01 -19.10
C GLY A 122 -7.13 20.68 -20.41
N GLY A 123 -7.69 21.89 -20.36
CA GLY A 123 -8.33 22.57 -21.49
C GLY A 123 -9.86 22.57 -21.42
N GLU A 124 -10.43 21.82 -20.48
CA GLU A 124 -11.86 21.70 -20.24
C GLU A 124 -12.26 22.61 -19.08
N ALA A 125 -13.47 23.20 -19.10
CA ALA A 125 -14.03 23.91 -17.94
C ALA A 125 -15.23 23.15 -17.36
N PHE A 126 -15.32 23.21 -16.03
CA PHE A 126 -16.30 22.52 -15.21
C PHE A 126 -16.86 23.47 -14.18
N HIS A 127 -18.07 23.20 -13.70
CA HIS A 127 -18.64 23.97 -12.61
C HIS A 127 -18.68 23.13 -11.33
N HIS A 128 -18.19 23.73 -10.25
CA HIS A 128 -18.13 23.14 -8.92
C HIS A 128 -18.99 23.93 -7.93
N CYS A 129 -19.61 23.27 -6.94
CA CYS A 129 -20.54 23.91 -6.01
C CYS A 129 -19.90 24.73 -4.87
N CYS A 130 -18.56 24.73 -4.73
CA CYS A 130 -17.84 25.41 -3.64
C CYS A 130 -16.46 25.94 -4.07
N ASP A 131 -16.10 27.16 -3.66
CA ASP A 131 -14.81 27.79 -3.95
C ASP A 131 -13.66 27.19 -3.14
N LYS A 132 -13.94 26.73 -1.91
CA LYS A 132 -12.93 26.17 -1.00
C LYS A 132 -12.27 24.90 -1.54
N GLU A 133 -12.98 24.14 -2.36
CA GLU A 133 -12.48 22.93 -3.03
C GLU A 133 -11.79 23.24 -4.37
N CYS A 134 -11.94 24.47 -4.88
CA CYS A 134 -11.38 24.90 -6.17
C CYS A 134 -10.04 25.65 -6.03
N ILE A 135 -9.64 26.02 -4.81
CA ILE A 135 -8.42 26.79 -4.53
C ILE A 135 -7.37 25.85 -3.91
N GLY A 136 -6.86 24.93 -4.72
CA GLY A 136 -5.57 24.30 -4.47
C GLY A 136 -4.42 25.23 -4.89
N PRO A 137 -3.23 25.14 -4.28
CA PRO A 137 -2.05 25.95 -4.66
C PRO A 137 -1.59 25.74 -6.13
N ASP A 138 -2.15 24.76 -6.85
CA ASP A 138 -1.75 24.35 -8.19
C ASP A 138 -2.32 25.19 -9.35
N ARG A 139 -2.61 26.48 -9.13
CA ARG A 139 -2.82 27.42 -10.26
C ARG A 139 -1.59 27.57 -11.18
N VAL A 140 -0.48 26.87 -10.91
CA VAL A 140 0.84 27.17 -11.51
C VAL A 140 1.44 26.04 -12.36
N ASN A 141 0.88 24.83 -12.48
CA ASN A 141 1.52 23.78 -13.29
C ASN A 141 0.67 23.15 -14.40
N LYS A 142 1.13 23.38 -15.64
CA LYS A 142 0.56 23.08 -16.96
C LYS A 142 0.49 21.59 -17.35
N ARG A 143 0.35 20.65 -16.42
CA ARG A 143 0.12 19.24 -16.81
C ARG A 143 -1.36 19.04 -17.05
N LYS A 144 -1.73 18.63 -18.28
CA LYS A 144 -3.09 18.26 -18.65
C LYS A 144 -3.49 17.02 -17.85
N LEU A 145 -4.09 17.21 -16.68
CA LEU A 145 -4.76 16.14 -15.95
C LEU A 145 -6.02 15.76 -16.72
N ASN A 146 -6.29 14.47 -16.83
CA ASN A 146 -7.56 14.02 -17.40
C ASN A 146 -8.71 14.37 -16.43
N TRP A 147 -9.92 14.39 -16.97
CA TRP A 147 -11.13 14.67 -16.23
C TRP A 147 -11.28 13.79 -14.97
N ASP A 148 -11.03 12.48 -15.09
CA ASP A 148 -11.14 11.55 -13.96
C ASP A 148 -10.20 11.94 -12.81
N SER A 149 -8.97 12.37 -13.09
CA SER A 149 -8.04 12.88 -12.08
C SER A 149 -8.53 14.17 -11.45
N THR A 150 -9.13 15.08 -12.23
CA THR A 150 -9.68 16.33 -11.70
C THR A 150 -10.87 16.06 -10.78
N ARG A 151 -11.78 15.16 -11.17
CA ARG A 151 -12.91 14.71 -10.32
C ARG A 151 -12.40 14.09 -9.02
N LEU A 152 -11.45 13.17 -9.10
CA LEU A 152 -10.90 12.50 -7.91
C LEU A 152 -10.20 13.47 -6.97
N ASN A 153 -9.46 14.45 -7.48
CA ASN A 153 -8.82 15.49 -6.66
C ASN A 153 -9.86 16.35 -5.92
N ILE A 154 -10.96 16.71 -6.59
CA ILE A 154 -12.06 17.45 -5.97
C ILE A 154 -12.70 16.61 -4.86
N ILE A 155 -13.02 15.34 -5.14
CA ILE A 155 -13.58 14.41 -4.15
C ILE A 155 -12.63 14.23 -2.96
N GLN A 156 -11.34 14.09 -3.21
CA GLN A 156 -10.32 13.97 -2.16
C GLN A 156 -10.30 15.23 -1.28
N LYS A 157 -10.32 16.43 -1.88
CA LYS A 157 -10.34 17.69 -1.13
C LYS A 157 -11.63 17.86 -0.32
N ALA A 158 -12.77 17.46 -0.86
CA ALA A 158 -14.03 17.44 -0.12
C ALA A 158 -13.94 16.52 1.11
N PHE A 159 -13.35 15.34 0.95
CA PHE A 159 -13.13 14.39 2.04
C PHE A 159 -12.16 14.93 3.10
N GLU A 160 -11.04 15.54 2.68
CA GLU A 160 -10.09 16.19 3.60
C GLU A 160 -10.77 17.28 4.45
N GLN A 161 -11.62 18.12 3.84
CA GLN A 161 -12.37 19.15 4.59
C GLN A 161 -13.35 18.54 5.58
N GLU A 162 -13.99 17.42 5.25
CA GLU A 162 -14.88 16.71 6.16
C GLU A 162 -14.11 16.13 7.36
N VAL A 163 -12.98 15.48 7.12
CA VAL A 163 -12.12 14.95 8.18
C VAL A 163 -11.69 16.07 9.12
N LEU A 164 -11.30 17.23 8.58
CA LEU A 164 -10.97 18.41 9.37
C LEU A 164 -12.17 18.93 10.18
N GLU A 165 -13.39 18.92 9.63
CA GLU A 165 -14.60 19.31 10.38
C GLU A 165 -14.92 18.32 11.51
N LEU A 166 -14.78 17.01 11.26
CA LEU A 166 -14.97 15.96 12.28
C LEU A 166 -13.94 16.09 13.41
N GLN A 167 -12.67 16.32 13.08
CA GLN A 167 -11.63 16.59 14.08
C GLN A 167 -11.98 17.82 14.94
N ARG A 168 -12.45 18.91 14.33
CA ARG A 168 -12.90 20.09 15.08
C ARG A 168 -14.07 19.77 16.02
N LYS A 169 -15.04 18.95 15.57
CA LYS A 169 -16.17 18.50 16.39
C LYS A 169 -15.71 17.60 17.55
N ASN A 170 -14.80 16.67 17.31
CA ASN A 170 -14.24 15.80 18.35
C ASN A 170 -13.46 16.60 19.40
N ILE A 171 -12.66 17.59 18.97
CA ILE A 171 -11.97 18.50 19.89
C ILE A 171 -12.97 19.30 20.73
N ALA A 172 -14.07 19.77 20.12
CA ALA A 172 -15.13 20.48 20.84
C ALA A 172 -15.83 19.57 21.88
N LEU A 173 -16.22 18.36 21.49
CA LEU A 173 -16.81 17.35 22.38
C LEU A 173 -15.87 16.97 23.53
N ALA A 174 -14.58 16.77 23.24
CA ALA A 174 -13.58 16.49 24.27
C ALA A 174 -13.42 17.65 25.27
N LYS A 175 -13.52 18.91 24.81
CA LYS A 175 -13.54 20.09 25.69
C LYS A 175 -14.80 20.11 26.57
N ASP A 176 -15.95 19.79 26.02
CA ASP A 176 -17.22 19.73 26.76
C ASP A 176 -17.22 18.59 27.79
N LEU A 177 -16.67 17.43 27.45
CA LEU A 177 -16.50 16.29 28.36
C LEU A 177 -15.59 16.67 29.53
N ASN A 178 -14.44 17.29 29.26
CA ASN A 178 -13.55 17.79 30.30
C ASN A 178 -14.22 18.85 31.19
N LYS A 179 -15.07 19.70 30.62
CA LYS A 179 -15.84 20.70 31.38
C LYS A 179 -16.88 20.05 32.29
N LEU A 180 -17.55 18.97 31.84
CA LEU A 180 -18.46 18.17 32.66
C LEU A 180 -17.70 17.44 33.77
N GLN A 181 -16.55 16.86 33.47
CA GLN A 181 -15.71 16.18 34.45
C GLN A 181 -15.24 17.13 35.56
N ARG A 182 -14.78 18.34 35.20
CA ARG A 182 -14.43 19.39 36.16
C ARG A 182 -15.62 19.92 36.97
N ARG A 183 -16.84 19.86 36.44
CA ARG A 183 -18.05 20.17 37.22
C ARG A 183 -18.34 19.05 38.22
N ASN A 184 -18.14 17.80 37.83
CA ASN A 184 -18.34 16.64 38.68
C ASN A 184 -17.31 16.60 39.83
N GLU A 185 -16.05 16.92 39.56
CA GLU A 185 -14.98 17.04 40.58
C GLU A 185 -15.21 18.15 41.60
N LYS A 186 -16.11 19.11 41.31
CA LYS A 186 -16.45 20.22 42.22
C LYS A 186 -17.72 19.97 43.03
N MET A 187 -18.45 18.88 42.78
CA MET A 187 -19.61 18.49 43.59
C MET A 187 -19.23 17.30 44.48
N VAL A 188 -19.57 17.43 45.76
CA VAL A 188 -19.42 16.49 46.88
C VAL A 188 -18.14 16.66 47.73
N PRO A 189 -18.25 17.38 48.85
CA PRO A 189 -17.25 17.37 49.92
C PRO A 189 -17.12 15.96 50.53
N TYR A 190 -15.87 15.49 50.65
CA TYR A 190 -15.50 14.17 51.17
C TYR A 190 -16.08 13.84 52.57
N SER A 191 -16.44 14.86 53.36
CA SER A 191 -17.02 14.70 54.69
C SER A 191 -18.47 14.19 54.71
N GLU A 192 -19.22 14.33 53.61
CA GLU A 192 -20.60 13.83 53.51
C GLU A 192 -20.63 12.33 53.14
N TYR A 193 -19.54 11.81 52.57
CA TYR A 193 -19.37 10.39 52.22
C TYR A 193 -19.09 9.49 53.45
N GLU A 194 -18.45 10.01 54.50
CA GLU A 194 -18.12 9.23 55.70
C GLU A 194 -19.32 9.02 56.64
N ALA A 195 -20.29 9.95 56.66
CA ALA A 195 -21.49 9.83 57.49
C ALA A 195 -22.48 8.76 56.98
N LEU A 196 -22.48 8.49 55.66
CA LEU A 196 -23.27 7.42 55.04
C LEU A 196 -22.68 6.02 55.29
N ARG A 197 -21.35 5.93 55.46
CA ARG A 197 -20.61 4.67 55.59
C ARG A 197 -20.81 3.94 56.93
N ALA A 198 -21.38 4.60 57.94
CA ALA A 198 -21.47 4.08 59.30
C ALA A 198 -22.80 3.34 59.62
N LYS A 199 -23.75 3.24 58.68
CA LYS A 199 -25.13 2.79 59.01
C LYS A 199 -25.62 1.47 58.42
N THR A 200 -24.81 0.67 57.72
CA THR A 200 -25.37 -0.49 56.99
C THR A 200 -24.43 -1.70 56.94
N PRO A 201 -24.72 -2.80 57.66
CA PRO A 201 -23.97 -4.06 57.57
C PRO A 201 -24.07 -4.75 56.19
N SER A 202 -25.03 -4.36 55.34
CA SER A 202 -25.14 -4.87 53.96
C SER A 202 -24.09 -4.30 53.01
N GLU A 203 -23.41 -3.21 53.38
CA GLU A 203 -22.40 -2.57 52.52
C GLU A 203 -21.03 -3.24 52.60
N SER A 204 -20.74 -4.05 53.63
CA SER A 204 -19.47 -4.78 53.75
C SER A 204 -19.30 -5.84 52.65
N SER A 205 -20.39 -6.48 52.24
CA SER A 205 -20.40 -7.40 51.09
C SER A 205 -20.17 -6.65 49.78
N GLN A 206 -20.78 -5.48 49.61
CA GLN A 206 -20.55 -4.62 48.45
C GLN A 206 -19.12 -4.06 48.43
N LEU A 207 -18.53 -3.75 49.59
CA LEU A 207 -17.15 -3.28 49.69
C LEU A 207 -16.13 -4.39 49.37
N ASN A 208 -16.39 -5.62 49.79
CA ASN A 208 -15.59 -6.78 49.37
C ASN A 208 -15.78 -7.09 47.88
N HIS A 209 -16.98 -6.89 47.33
CA HIS A 209 -17.22 -6.99 45.89
C HIS A 209 -16.42 -5.92 45.12
N VAL A 210 -16.43 -4.66 45.56
CA VAL A 210 -15.64 -3.57 44.97
C VAL A 210 -14.14 -3.81 45.13
N ARG A 211 -13.70 -4.36 46.26
CA ARG A 211 -12.28 -4.70 46.49
C ARG A 211 -11.81 -5.81 45.55
N ASN A 212 -12.64 -6.82 45.34
CA ASN A 212 -12.39 -7.88 44.36
C ASN A 212 -12.40 -7.30 42.94
N GLN A 213 -13.35 -6.42 42.59
CA GLN A 213 -13.32 -5.73 41.30
C GLN A 213 -12.04 -4.90 41.11
N LEU A 214 -11.52 -4.27 42.18
CA LEU A 214 -10.27 -3.52 42.11
C LEU A 214 -9.07 -4.41 41.85
N THR A 215 -8.97 -5.58 42.52
CA THR A 215 -7.86 -6.53 42.29
C THR A 215 -7.92 -7.16 40.90
N TRP A 216 -9.11 -7.45 40.36
CA TRP A 216 -9.28 -7.84 38.96
C TRP A 216 -8.83 -6.73 38.01
N SER A 217 -9.22 -5.48 38.30
CA SER A 217 -8.79 -4.31 37.52
C SER A 217 -7.27 -4.11 37.56
N GLU A 218 -6.61 -4.35 38.69
CA GLU A 218 -5.15 -4.25 38.82
C GLU A 218 -4.43 -5.33 38.00
N GLN A 219 -4.92 -6.57 38.01
CA GLN A 219 -4.39 -7.65 37.17
C GLN A 219 -4.56 -7.36 35.68
N ASP A 220 -5.68 -6.76 35.29
CA ASP A 220 -5.91 -6.36 33.91
C ASP A 220 -4.99 -5.22 33.51
N VAL A 221 -4.80 -4.21 34.35
CA VAL A 221 -3.81 -3.14 34.11
C VAL A 221 -2.39 -3.70 34.00
N ALA A 222 -2.02 -4.71 34.80
CA ALA A 222 -0.73 -5.38 34.68
C ALA A 222 -0.59 -6.12 33.34
N ARG A 223 -1.64 -6.83 32.89
CA ARG A 223 -1.68 -7.46 31.57
C ARG A 223 -1.60 -6.45 30.42
N TYR A 224 -2.26 -5.30 30.53
CA TYR A 224 -2.14 -4.22 29.55
C TYR A 224 -0.73 -3.64 29.49
N ARG A 225 -0.06 -3.46 30.65
CA ARG A 225 1.33 -3.01 30.68
C ARG A 225 2.27 -4.00 29.99
N GLU A 226 2.08 -5.29 30.21
CA GLU A 226 2.89 -6.32 29.58
C GLU A 226 2.66 -6.41 28.06
N ASN A 227 1.40 -6.36 27.61
CA ASN A 227 1.09 -6.31 26.17
C ASN A 227 1.67 -5.05 25.51
N ASN A 228 1.61 -3.89 26.19
CA ASN A 228 2.23 -2.67 25.69
C ASN A 228 3.75 -2.79 25.61
N ARG A 229 4.38 -3.51 26.55
CA ARG A 229 5.82 -3.81 26.51
C ARG A 229 6.18 -4.64 25.28
N VAL A 230 5.45 -5.73 25.04
CA VAL A 230 5.67 -6.61 23.87
C VAL A 230 5.44 -5.85 22.55
N MET A 231 4.38 -5.04 22.46
CA MET A 231 4.12 -4.22 21.27
C MET A 231 5.20 -3.15 21.05
N ALA A 232 5.72 -2.55 22.12
CA ALA A 232 6.81 -1.59 22.03
C ALA A 232 8.10 -2.25 21.50
N GLU A 233 8.40 -3.48 21.95
CA GLU A 233 9.53 -4.28 21.46
C GLU A 233 9.36 -4.63 19.97
N GLU A 234 8.13 -4.98 19.55
CA GLU A 234 7.84 -5.25 18.13
C GLU A 234 8.01 -4.00 17.26
N ILE A 235 7.57 -2.84 17.73
CA ILE A 235 7.78 -1.56 17.02
C ILE A 235 9.27 -1.26 16.87
N VAL A 236 10.09 -1.55 17.89
CA VAL A 236 11.55 -1.37 17.79
C VAL A 236 12.14 -2.31 16.74
N ARG A 237 11.75 -3.60 16.73
CA ARG A 237 12.19 -4.57 15.71
C ARG A 237 11.81 -4.15 14.29
N LEU A 238 10.57 -3.69 14.09
CA LEU A 238 10.11 -3.21 12.79
C LEU A 238 10.86 -1.96 12.32
N ARG A 239 11.22 -1.04 13.23
CA ARG A 239 12.05 0.12 12.90
C ARG A 239 13.48 -0.25 12.53
N GLU A 240 14.05 -1.25 13.20
CA GLU A 240 15.37 -1.77 12.84
C GLU A 240 15.36 -2.42 11.46
N HIS A 241 14.31 -3.18 11.14
CA HIS A 241 14.11 -3.76 9.81
C HIS A 241 13.95 -2.69 8.73
N ASP A 242 13.13 -1.66 8.95
CA ASP A 242 12.94 -0.53 8.03
C ASP A 242 14.25 0.24 7.79
N HIS A 243 15.08 0.39 8.83
CA HIS A 243 16.41 1.00 8.70
C HIS A 243 17.38 0.16 7.86
N LEU A 244 17.34 -1.18 7.99
CA LEU A 244 18.13 -2.08 7.16
C LEU A 244 17.69 -2.03 5.70
N MET A 245 16.37 -2.08 5.43
CA MET A 245 15.81 -1.95 4.10
C MET A 245 16.18 -0.60 3.45
N THR A 246 16.15 0.48 4.24
CA THR A 246 16.55 1.82 3.76
C THR A 246 18.02 1.86 3.34
N LYS A 247 18.91 1.22 4.12
CA LYS A 247 20.34 1.10 3.76
C LYS A 247 20.55 0.27 2.51
N GLU A 248 19.80 -0.81 2.34
CA GLU A 248 19.86 -1.65 1.13
C GLU A 248 19.40 -0.87 -0.11
N ILE A 249 18.28 -0.15 -0.02
CA ILE A 249 17.80 0.74 -1.08
C ILE A 249 18.86 1.79 -1.43
N GLU A 250 19.53 2.38 -0.44
CA GLU A 250 20.60 3.35 -0.69
C GLU A 250 21.82 2.72 -1.37
N SER A 251 22.19 1.50 -0.97
CA SER A 251 23.26 0.72 -1.62
C SER A 251 22.93 0.43 -3.09
N LEU A 252 21.71 -0.06 -3.37
CA LEU A 252 21.23 -0.34 -4.73
C LEU A 252 21.18 0.93 -5.58
N ARG A 253 20.77 2.07 -5.01
CA ARG A 253 20.81 3.37 -5.72
C ARG A 253 22.24 3.78 -6.10
N LYS A 254 23.22 3.59 -5.22
CA LYS A 254 24.64 3.86 -5.52
C LYS A 254 25.17 2.92 -6.60
N GLN A 255 24.79 1.65 -6.59
CA GLN A 255 25.14 0.70 -7.65
C GLN A 255 24.51 1.10 -8.99
N LEU A 256 23.24 1.53 -9.00
CA LEU A 256 22.58 2.01 -10.21
C LEU A 256 23.26 3.26 -10.78
N GLU A 257 23.62 4.22 -9.92
CA GLU A 257 24.32 5.43 -10.32
C GLU A 257 25.70 5.12 -10.92
N THR A 258 26.49 4.23 -10.31
CA THR A 258 27.80 3.82 -10.86
C THR A 258 27.63 3.08 -12.19
N SER A 259 26.61 2.23 -12.34
CA SER A 259 26.27 1.56 -13.60
C SER A 259 25.86 2.56 -14.70
N GLU A 260 25.10 3.60 -14.36
CA GLU A 260 24.75 4.67 -15.30
C GLU A 260 25.96 5.50 -15.72
N GLN A 261 26.83 5.88 -14.77
CA GLN A 261 28.08 6.58 -15.08
C GLN A 261 28.96 5.76 -16.01
N GLN A 262 29.07 4.45 -15.76
CA GLN A 262 29.81 3.55 -16.62
C GLN A 262 29.18 3.41 -18.02
N ARG A 263 27.84 3.34 -18.13
CA ARG A 263 27.14 3.35 -19.43
C ARG A 263 27.39 4.64 -20.20
N ASN A 264 27.39 5.78 -19.52
CA ASN A 264 27.68 7.08 -20.13
C ASN A 264 29.14 7.16 -20.60
N LEU A 265 30.10 6.64 -19.84
CA LEU A 265 31.50 6.55 -20.26
C LEU A 265 31.68 5.66 -21.50
N MET A 266 30.98 4.52 -21.56
CA MET A 266 30.98 3.65 -22.74
C MET A 266 30.40 4.34 -23.97
N ARG A 267 29.29 5.09 -23.81
CA ARG A 267 28.70 5.90 -24.89
C ARG A 267 29.67 6.97 -25.39
N TYR A 268 30.34 7.68 -24.48
CA TYR A 268 31.34 8.67 -24.84
C TYR A 268 32.51 8.06 -25.61
N ASN A 269 33.06 6.94 -25.12
CA ASN A 269 34.16 6.25 -25.79
C ASN A 269 33.77 5.71 -27.17
N ASN A 270 32.53 5.22 -27.33
CA ASN A 270 32.04 4.79 -28.63
C ASN A 270 31.87 5.97 -29.60
N ALA A 271 31.31 7.09 -29.14
CA ALA A 271 31.19 8.31 -29.95
C ALA A 271 32.57 8.83 -30.39
N GLN A 272 33.58 8.76 -29.51
CA GLN A 272 34.95 9.14 -29.85
C GLN A 272 35.55 8.20 -30.91
N LYS A 273 35.35 6.88 -30.79
CA LYS A 273 35.79 5.91 -31.81
C LYS A 273 35.10 6.15 -33.17
N GLU A 274 33.82 6.47 -33.17
CA GLU A 274 33.08 6.81 -34.40
C GLU A 274 33.63 8.09 -35.04
N PHE A 275 33.95 9.10 -34.23
CA PHE A 275 34.59 10.33 -34.70
C PHE A 275 35.97 10.06 -35.32
N ASP A 276 36.84 9.32 -34.63
CA ASP A 276 38.17 8.96 -35.12
C ASP A 276 38.08 8.10 -36.41
N SER A 277 37.09 7.20 -36.49
CA SER A 277 36.82 6.42 -37.70
C SER A 277 36.33 7.29 -38.87
N CYS A 278 35.53 8.31 -38.60
CA CYS A 278 35.10 9.29 -39.60
C CYS A 278 36.28 10.11 -40.14
N GLU A 279 37.15 10.58 -39.24
CA GLU A 279 38.33 11.37 -39.60
C GLU A 279 39.33 10.55 -40.43
N THR A 280 39.59 9.30 -40.04
CA THR A 280 40.44 8.39 -40.82
C THR A 280 39.86 8.09 -42.20
N ARG A 281 38.53 7.93 -42.31
CA ARG A 281 37.84 7.75 -43.60
C ARG A 281 37.99 8.99 -44.49
N LYS A 282 37.86 10.19 -43.92
CA LYS A 282 38.06 11.46 -44.64
C LYS A 282 39.50 11.58 -45.17
N GLN A 283 40.50 11.31 -44.33
CA GLN A 283 41.91 11.32 -44.74
C GLN A 283 42.23 10.29 -45.82
N LEU A 284 41.61 9.10 -45.76
CA LEU A 284 41.76 8.09 -46.79
C LEU A 284 41.18 8.58 -48.13
N GLU A 285 40.02 9.24 -48.09
CA GLU A 285 39.37 9.77 -49.29
C GLU A 285 40.19 10.91 -49.92
N GLU A 286 40.73 11.82 -49.11
CA GLU A 286 41.67 12.86 -49.58
C GLU A 286 42.92 12.24 -50.24
N LYS A 287 43.47 11.17 -49.66
CA LYS A 287 44.60 10.44 -50.26
C LYS A 287 44.22 9.78 -51.58
N LYS A 288 43.04 9.15 -51.69
CA LYS A 288 42.56 8.58 -52.95
C LYS A 288 42.44 9.64 -54.04
N ILE A 289 41.85 10.80 -53.73
CA ILE A 289 41.74 11.93 -54.66
C ILE A 289 43.15 12.36 -55.14
N ARG A 290 44.12 12.44 -54.22
CA ARG A 290 45.51 12.80 -54.56
C ARG A 290 46.19 11.73 -55.42
N VAL A 291 45.98 10.45 -55.15
CA VAL A 291 46.50 9.35 -55.98
C VAL A 291 45.91 9.43 -57.39
N ALA A 292 44.60 9.59 -57.52
CA ALA A 292 43.93 9.73 -58.83
C ALA A 292 44.47 10.93 -59.62
N HIS A 293 44.80 12.04 -58.94
CA HIS A 293 45.44 13.19 -59.58
C HIS A 293 46.85 12.86 -60.09
N LEU A 294 47.69 12.21 -59.27
CA LEU A 294 49.05 11.81 -59.65
C LEU A 294 49.05 10.78 -60.79
N GLU A 295 48.10 9.84 -60.80
CA GLU A 295 47.93 8.88 -61.90
C GLU A 295 47.63 9.59 -63.21
N LYS A 296 46.77 10.63 -63.20
CA LYS A 296 46.48 11.45 -64.37
C LYS A 296 47.72 12.23 -64.85
N GLU A 297 48.53 12.75 -63.93
CA GLU A 297 49.81 13.40 -64.28
C GLU A 297 50.80 12.41 -64.89
N LEU A 298 50.93 11.22 -64.30
CA LEU A 298 51.78 10.14 -64.80
C LEU A 298 51.34 9.68 -66.18
N GLU A 299 50.04 9.56 -66.45
CA GLU A 299 49.53 9.22 -67.78
C GLU A 299 49.88 10.29 -68.82
N GLY A 300 49.78 11.56 -68.43
CA GLY A 300 50.23 12.69 -69.26
C GLY A 300 51.74 12.66 -69.54
N LEU A 301 52.56 12.28 -68.57
CA LEU A 301 54.00 12.11 -68.75
C LEU A 301 54.34 10.88 -69.61
N ARG A 302 53.66 9.75 -69.39
CA ARG A 302 53.81 8.53 -70.20
C ARG A 302 53.51 8.83 -71.66
N SER A 303 52.40 9.50 -71.95
CA SER A 303 52.04 9.94 -73.31
C SER A 303 53.15 10.79 -73.95
N LYS A 304 53.78 11.71 -73.19
CA LYS A 304 54.93 12.50 -73.68
C LYS A 304 56.17 11.65 -73.95
N ILE A 305 56.47 10.69 -73.06
CA ILE A 305 57.60 9.77 -73.24
C ILE A 305 57.38 8.89 -74.47
N THR A 306 56.18 8.33 -74.66
CA THR A 306 55.85 7.49 -75.83
C THR A 306 56.01 8.29 -77.13
N ASN A 307 55.56 9.55 -77.14
CA ASN A 307 55.77 10.45 -78.29
C ASN A 307 57.25 10.75 -78.56
N GLN A 308 58.08 10.86 -77.50
CA GLN A 308 59.53 11.04 -77.64
C GLN A 308 60.25 9.75 -78.04
N GLN A 309 59.80 8.59 -77.57
CA GLN A 309 60.35 7.28 -77.93
C GLN A 309 60.05 6.90 -79.38
N HIS A 310 58.93 7.35 -79.95
CA HIS A 310 58.69 7.25 -81.40
C HIS A 310 59.62 8.12 -82.25
N ALA A 311 60.27 9.14 -81.66
CA ALA A 311 61.21 10.03 -82.36
C ALA A 311 62.67 9.54 -82.32
N VAL A 312 63.00 8.51 -81.54
CA VAL A 312 64.38 8.02 -81.38
C VAL A 312 64.37 6.49 -81.44
N ALA A 313 64.40 5.95 -82.65
CA ALA A 313 64.59 4.53 -82.91
C ALA A 313 65.97 4.32 -83.55
N GLU A 314 66.96 3.90 -82.76
CA GLU A 314 68.24 3.33 -83.22
C GLU A 314 68.74 2.24 -82.22
N PRO A 315 69.62 1.30 -82.65
CA PRO A 315 69.64 -0.09 -82.16
C PRO A 315 70.60 -0.36 -80.97
N PRO A 316 70.55 -1.58 -80.35
CA PRO A 316 70.97 -1.79 -78.96
C PRO A 316 72.44 -2.21 -78.81
N MET A 317 73.06 -1.84 -77.69
CA MET A 317 74.40 -2.26 -77.30
C MET A 317 74.39 -2.91 -75.90
N GLN A 318 74.78 -4.19 -75.86
CA GLN A 318 75.00 -5.02 -74.68
C GLN A 318 76.19 -4.49 -73.86
N TRP A 319 76.09 -4.39 -72.53
CA TRP A 319 77.25 -4.61 -71.64
C TRP A 319 76.79 -5.26 -70.31
N SER A 320 77.46 -6.36 -69.99
CA SER A 320 77.48 -7.06 -68.71
C SER A 320 78.39 -6.35 -67.72
N HIS A 321 78.13 -6.50 -66.41
CA HIS A 321 79.10 -6.97 -65.39
C HIS A 321 78.51 -6.83 -63.97
N SER A 322 78.59 -7.94 -63.23
CA SER A 322 78.48 -8.01 -61.77
C SER A 322 79.49 -7.08 -61.09
N ILE A 323 79.15 -6.56 -59.92
CA ILE A 323 80.04 -6.41 -58.74
C ILE A 323 79.15 -6.10 -57.53
N GLU A 324 79.22 -7.00 -56.56
CA GLU A 324 78.82 -6.86 -55.15
C GLU A 324 79.79 -5.88 -54.44
N PRO A 325 79.35 -5.11 -53.44
CA PRO A 325 80.18 -5.10 -52.24
C PRO A 325 79.44 -5.03 -50.91
N GLN A 326 80.03 -5.78 -49.98
CA GLN A 326 79.90 -5.72 -48.53
C GLN A 326 80.12 -4.29 -47.99
N TYR A 327 79.33 -3.90 -47.00
CA TYR A 327 79.63 -2.76 -46.12
C TYR A 327 79.54 -3.18 -44.66
N GLY A 328 80.69 -3.17 -43.98
CA GLY A 328 80.79 -3.10 -42.52
C GLY A 328 80.63 -1.66 -42.02
N PRO A 329 80.32 -1.45 -40.73
CA PRO A 329 80.05 -0.13 -40.17
C PRO A 329 81.37 0.60 -39.87
N ALA A 330 81.61 1.71 -40.57
CA ALA A 330 82.72 2.62 -40.29
C ALA A 330 82.26 3.77 -39.39
N ASP A 331 82.99 3.87 -38.29
CA ASP A 331 83.06 4.96 -37.32
C ASP A 331 83.35 6.31 -37.99
N TRP A 332 82.47 7.30 -37.76
CA TRP A 332 82.63 8.68 -38.23
C TRP A 332 83.09 9.57 -37.07
N GLY A 333 84.34 9.36 -36.65
CA GLY A 333 85.11 10.31 -35.86
C GLY A 333 86.01 11.14 -36.76
N ASP A 334 85.82 12.47 -36.72
CA ASP A 334 86.79 13.50 -37.14
C ASP A 334 86.73 14.04 -38.59
N ASN A 335 85.69 14.83 -38.86
CA ASN A 335 85.52 15.64 -40.08
C ASN A 335 86.48 16.85 -40.19
N GLY A 336 87.33 17.10 -39.18
CA GLY A 336 88.26 18.25 -39.18
C GLY A 336 89.47 18.04 -40.09
N ALA A 337 90.06 16.84 -40.11
CA ALA A 337 91.30 16.56 -40.82
C ALA A 337 91.11 16.38 -42.33
N ILE A 338 89.97 15.88 -42.77
CA ILE A 338 89.67 15.61 -44.19
C ILE A 338 89.50 16.92 -44.98
N ASN A 339 88.92 17.95 -44.36
CA ASN A 339 88.65 19.22 -45.02
C ASN A 339 89.93 20.04 -45.30
N ALA A 340 90.96 19.86 -44.46
CA ALA A 340 92.27 20.49 -44.65
C ALA A 340 93.05 19.85 -45.81
N LYS A 341 93.00 18.51 -45.95
CA LYS A 341 93.69 17.78 -47.02
C LYS A 341 93.04 18.03 -48.40
N LEU A 342 91.71 18.11 -48.46
CA LEU A 342 90.97 18.49 -49.66
C LEU A 342 91.30 19.91 -50.13
N SER A 343 91.52 20.85 -49.20
CA SER A 343 91.89 22.24 -49.56
C SER A 343 93.30 22.36 -50.17
N SER A 344 94.27 21.53 -49.73
CA SER A 344 95.60 21.51 -50.34
C SER A 344 95.59 20.86 -51.73
N GLU A 345 94.85 19.76 -51.92
CA GLU A 345 94.74 19.09 -53.22
C GLU A 345 93.99 19.95 -54.26
N ASN A 346 92.99 20.72 -53.84
CA ASN A 346 92.29 21.66 -54.74
C ASN A 346 93.21 22.77 -55.29
N ARG A 347 94.13 23.31 -54.47
CA ARG A 347 95.09 24.33 -54.94
C ARG A 347 96.10 23.77 -55.95
N GLU A 348 96.50 22.50 -55.79
CA GLU A 348 97.43 21.87 -56.73
C GLU A 348 96.76 21.54 -58.08
N LEU A 349 95.48 21.15 -58.05
CA LEU A 349 94.67 20.91 -59.24
C LEU A 349 94.37 22.19 -60.02
N GLU A 350 94.10 23.32 -59.35
CA GLU A 350 93.91 24.63 -60.00
C GLU A 350 95.14 25.10 -60.80
N SER A 351 96.35 24.82 -60.29
CA SER A 351 97.61 25.10 -60.99
C SER A 351 97.77 24.26 -62.27
N LYS A 352 97.44 22.96 -62.22
CA LYS A 352 97.49 22.05 -63.37
C LYS A 352 96.42 22.35 -64.43
N ILE A 353 95.26 22.87 -64.03
CA ILE A 353 94.16 23.25 -64.95
C ILE A 353 94.54 24.44 -65.85
N SER A 354 95.41 25.34 -65.38
CA SER A 354 95.85 26.53 -66.12
C SER A 354 96.84 26.24 -67.26
N GLN A 355 97.34 25.00 -67.39
CA GLN A 355 98.32 24.59 -68.41
C GLN A 355 97.73 23.70 -69.53
N LEU A 356 96.41 23.44 -69.53
CA LEU A 356 95.77 22.56 -70.51
C LEU A 356 95.29 23.31 -71.78
N PRO A 357 95.37 22.69 -72.98
CA PRO A 357 94.90 23.31 -74.22
C PRO A 357 93.38 23.59 -74.21
N PRO A 358 92.90 24.67 -74.87
CA PRO A 358 91.55 25.22 -74.67
C PRO A 358 90.38 24.27 -74.99
N LYS A 359 90.59 23.26 -75.85
CA LYS A 359 89.56 22.23 -76.13
C LYS A 359 89.37 21.24 -74.98
N SER A 360 90.41 20.97 -74.19
CA SER A 360 90.35 20.07 -73.02
C SER A 360 89.74 20.79 -71.82
N HIS A 361 90.00 22.09 -71.68
CA HIS A 361 89.45 22.93 -70.62
C HIS A 361 87.91 23.03 -70.69
N LYS A 362 87.33 23.21 -71.89
CA LYS A 362 85.87 23.25 -72.07
C LYS A 362 85.19 21.92 -71.68
N LYS A 363 85.75 20.78 -72.09
CA LYS A 363 85.22 19.45 -71.70
C LYS A 363 85.26 19.22 -70.18
N LEU A 364 86.31 19.68 -69.52
CA LEU A 364 86.42 19.62 -68.06
C LEU A 364 85.40 20.51 -67.36
N ILE A 365 85.17 21.73 -67.87
CA ILE A 365 84.12 22.63 -67.35
C ILE A 365 82.74 22.00 -67.53
N ASP A 366 82.43 21.46 -68.71
CA ASP A 366 81.14 20.82 -68.97
C ASP A 366 80.92 19.58 -68.09
N ALA A 367 81.95 18.75 -67.90
CA ALA A 367 81.91 17.62 -66.97
C ALA A 367 81.73 18.06 -65.51
N ASN A 368 82.41 19.12 -65.09
CA ASN A 368 82.30 19.67 -63.75
C ASN A 368 80.90 20.25 -63.49
N ASN A 369 80.33 20.97 -64.47
CA ASN A 369 78.96 21.47 -64.40
C ASN A 369 77.93 20.33 -64.32
N HIS A 370 78.13 19.25 -65.08
CA HIS A 370 77.28 18.07 -65.01
C HIS A 370 77.37 17.36 -63.66
N LEU A 371 78.58 17.18 -63.12
CA LEU A 371 78.80 16.63 -61.79
C LEU A 371 78.16 17.49 -60.71
N ASN A 372 78.31 18.82 -60.80
CA ASN A 372 77.73 19.74 -59.83
C ASN A 372 76.18 19.70 -59.86
N SER A 373 75.58 19.62 -61.05
CA SER A 373 74.13 19.40 -61.20
C SER A 373 73.68 18.07 -60.59
N LYS A 374 74.44 16.99 -60.79
CA LYS A 374 74.15 15.68 -60.19
C LYS A 374 74.28 15.72 -58.66
N THR A 375 75.29 16.39 -58.12
CA THR A 375 75.47 16.61 -56.68
C THR A 375 74.31 17.39 -56.08
N GLN A 376 73.87 18.47 -56.72
CA GLN A 376 72.69 19.23 -56.28
C GLN A 376 71.42 18.37 -56.26
N LYS A 377 71.21 17.54 -57.29
CA LYS A 377 70.08 16.61 -57.33
C LYS A 377 70.13 15.60 -56.19
N LEU A 378 71.28 14.96 -55.97
CA LEU A 378 71.48 14.01 -54.87
C LEU A 378 71.26 14.66 -53.50
N GLN A 379 71.67 15.92 -53.33
CA GLN A 379 71.47 16.65 -52.10
C GLN A 379 69.99 16.99 -51.86
N SER A 380 69.27 17.36 -52.92
CA SER A 380 67.81 17.52 -52.87
C SER A 380 67.11 16.21 -52.49
N ASP A 381 67.49 15.08 -53.09
CA ASP A 381 66.90 13.77 -52.81
C ASP A 381 67.22 13.31 -51.38
N ASN A 382 68.44 13.56 -50.88
CA ASN A 382 68.81 13.28 -49.49
C ASN A 382 67.98 14.10 -48.50
N ASN A 383 67.75 15.39 -48.78
CA ASN A 383 66.89 16.24 -47.94
C ASN A 383 65.44 15.71 -47.90
N LYS A 384 64.91 15.22 -49.03
CA LYS A 384 63.59 14.56 -49.07
C LYS A 384 63.56 13.30 -48.21
N LEU A 385 64.53 12.41 -48.36
CA LEU A 385 64.63 11.18 -47.55
C LEU A 385 64.75 11.48 -46.06
N GLN A 386 65.52 12.50 -45.66
CA GLN A 386 65.60 12.92 -44.26
C GLN A 386 64.24 13.42 -43.73
N SER A 387 63.48 14.16 -44.54
CA SER A 387 62.14 14.62 -44.17
C SER A 387 61.15 13.46 -44.02
N GLU A 388 61.18 12.48 -44.92
CA GLU A 388 60.36 11.27 -44.84
C GLU A 388 60.72 10.42 -43.62
N ASN A 389 62.02 10.27 -43.31
CA ASN A 389 62.45 9.52 -42.15
C ASN A 389 62.00 10.18 -40.83
N LYS A 390 62.05 11.52 -40.74
CA LYS A 390 61.47 12.25 -39.60
C LYS A 390 59.97 11.99 -39.46
N LYS A 391 59.23 11.98 -40.57
CA LYS A 391 57.79 11.67 -40.59
C LYS A 391 57.52 10.23 -40.12
N LEU A 392 58.23 9.24 -40.66
CA LEU A 392 58.08 7.83 -40.25
C LEU A 392 58.39 7.61 -38.76
N ARG A 393 59.40 8.31 -38.22
CA ARG A 393 59.69 8.26 -36.77
C ARG A 393 58.53 8.80 -35.95
N SER A 394 57.90 9.89 -36.38
CA SER A 394 56.73 10.45 -35.69
C SER A 394 55.53 9.51 -35.72
N GLU A 395 55.25 8.87 -36.87
CA GLU A 395 54.19 7.86 -37.01
C GLU A 395 54.46 6.63 -36.14
N ASN A 396 55.72 6.19 -36.05
CA ASN A 396 56.09 5.05 -35.19
C ASN A 396 55.86 5.35 -33.70
N VAL A 397 56.16 6.57 -33.24
CA VAL A 397 55.84 6.99 -31.86
C VAL A 397 54.33 6.97 -31.63
N GLN A 398 53.52 7.50 -32.55
CA GLN A 398 52.06 7.47 -32.44
C GLN A 398 51.52 6.03 -32.37
N LEU A 399 52.02 5.12 -33.20
CA LEU A 399 51.63 3.71 -33.18
C LEU A 399 51.98 3.04 -31.84
N LYS A 400 53.14 3.34 -31.26
CA LYS A 400 53.52 2.83 -29.93
C LYS A 400 52.58 3.34 -28.84
N THR A 401 52.22 4.63 -28.88
CA THR A 401 51.26 5.22 -27.93
C THR A 401 49.88 4.58 -28.08
N MET A 402 49.37 4.39 -29.30
CA MET A 402 48.09 3.71 -29.53
C MET A 402 48.11 2.25 -29.06
N SER A 403 49.22 1.53 -29.29
CA SER A 403 49.37 0.15 -28.82
C SER A 403 49.35 0.05 -27.29
N ALA A 404 50.02 0.98 -26.59
CA ALA A 404 49.96 1.04 -25.13
C ALA A 404 48.54 1.35 -24.62
N ALA A 405 47.84 2.30 -25.23
CA ALA A 405 46.46 2.62 -24.89
C ALA A 405 45.51 1.42 -25.10
N MET A 406 45.67 0.67 -26.20
CA MET A 406 44.89 -0.55 -26.43
C MET A 406 45.15 -1.64 -25.39
N LYS A 407 46.39 -1.79 -24.92
CA LYS A 407 46.70 -2.74 -23.83
C LYS A 407 45.99 -2.35 -22.53
N GLN A 408 45.99 -1.07 -22.17
CA GLN A 408 45.29 -0.58 -20.99
C GLN A 408 43.78 -0.85 -21.08
N VAL A 409 43.14 -0.53 -22.21
CA VAL A 409 41.71 -0.81 -22.43
C VAL A 409 41.40 -2.30 -22.30
N ASN A 410 42.30 -3.18 -22.77
CA ASN A 410 42.12 -4.62 -22.65
C ASN A 410 42.22 -5.11 -21.19
N GLU A 411 43.11 -4.52 -20.38
CA GLU A 411 43.20 -4.81 -18.94
C GLU A 411 41.96 -4.32 -18.20
N ASP A 412 41.48 -3.11 -18.49
CA ASP A 412 40.25 -2.55 -17.90
C ASP A 412 39.02 -3.41 -18.26
N LEU A 413 38.93 -3.90 -19.50
CA LEU A 413 37.87 -4.81 -19.93
C LEU A 413 37.89 -6.14 -19.17
N LYS A 414 39.08 -6.71 -18.93
CA LYS A 414 39.21 -7.95 -18.13
C LYS A 414 38.81 -7.73 -16.67
N ALA A 415 39.24 -6.63 -16.06
CA ALA A 415 38.85 -6.28 -14.70
C ALA A 415 37.32 -6.13 -14.59
N ARG A 416 36.71 -5.50 -15.59
CA ARG A 416 35.25 -5.34 -15.63
C ARG A 416 34.50 -6.64 -15.86
N GLN A 417 35.05 -7.54 -16.67
CA GLN A 417 34.49 -8.88 -16.83
C GLN A 417 34.51 -9.66 -15.51
N ALA A 418 35.58 -9.57 -14.73
CA ALA A 418 35.65 -10.19 -13.41
C ALA A 418 34.59 -9.62 -12.45
N CYS A 419 34.43 -8.29 -12.38
CA CYS A 419 33.40 -7.68 -11.55
C CYS A 419 31.96 -8.06 -11.98
N LEU A 420 31.72 -8.25 -13.28
CA LEU A 420 30.43 -8.71 -13.77
C LEU A 420 30.15 -10.16 -13.38
N GLU A 421 31.16 -11.03 -13.38
CA GLU A 421 31.00 -12.41 -12.93
C GLU A 421 30.74 -12.47 -11.41
N ASP A 422 31.45 -11.66 -10.61
CA ASP A 422 31.19 -11.56 -9.17
C ASP A 422 29.76 -11.07 -8.89
N SER A 423 29.29 -10.06 -9.63
CA SER A 423 27.91 -9.56 -9.49
C SER A 423 26.87 -10.59 -9.94
N LYS A 424 27.19 -11.42 -10.92
CA LYS A 424 26.30 -12.50 -11.37
C LYS A 424 26.20 -13.58 -10.29
N ASN A 425 27.31 -14.02 -9.72
CA ASN A 425 27.32 -14.99 -8.62
C ASN A 425 26.53 -14.48 -7.41
N GLN A 426 26.66 -13.20 -7.06
CA GLN A 426 25.87 -12.59 -5.99
C GLN A 426 24.35 -12.61 -6.28
N LEU A 427 23.95 -12.40 -7.52
CA LEU A 427 22.53 -12.48 -7.92
C LEU A 427 22.02 -13.92 -7.91
N GLU A 428 22.86 -14.91 -8.26
CA GLU A 428 22.52 -16.34 -8.15
C GLU A 428 22.32 -16.74 -6.67
N ASP A 429 23.19 -16.31 -5.76
CA ASP A 429 23.04 -16.54 -4.31
C ASP A 429 21.74 -15.91 -3.77
N GLN A 430 21.40 -14.70 -4.21
CA GLN A 430 20.15 -14.03 -3.83
C GLN A 430 18.91 -14.76 -4.36
N LEU A 431 18.98 -15.31 -5.56
CA LEU A 431 17.90 -16.09 -6.15
C LEU A 431 17.69 -17.39 -5.37
N GLU A 432 18.76 -18.11 -5.04
CA GLU A 432 18.70 -19.33 -4.24
C GLU A 432 18.09 -19.06 -2.84
N PHE A 433 18.49 -17.96 -2.19
CA PHE A 433 17.90 -17.55 -0.92
C PHE A 433 16.39 -17.26 -1.05
N ALA A 434 15.98 -16.58 -2.12
CA ALA A 434 14.57 -16.27 -2.37
C ALA A 434 13.75 -17.54 -2.63
N GLU A 435 14.29 -18.51 -3.36
CA GLU A 435 13.67 -19.83 -3.60
C GLU A 435 13.48 -20.60 -2.28
N GLN A 436 14.51 -20.68 -1.44
CA GLN A 436 14.41 -21.31 -0.11
C GLN A 436 13.40 -20.60 0.82
N HIS A 437 13.26 -19.28 0.69
CA HIS A 437 12.24 -18.54 1.44
C HIS A 437 10.82 -18.86 0.94
N LEU A 438 10.64 -18.97 -0.37
CA LEU A 438 9.37 -19.35 -0.99
C LEU A 438 8.94 -20.76 -0.57
N GLU A 439 9.88 -21.71 -0.53
CA GLU A 439 9.61 -23.08 -0.07
C GLU A 439 9.11 -23.11 1.39
N ARG A 440 9.77 -22.38 2.29
CA ARG A 440 9.31 -22.24 3.69
C ARG A 440 7.93 -21.61 3.81
N LEU A 441 7.58 -20.67 2.94
CA LEU A 441 6.23 -20.07 2.93
C LEU A 441 5.18 -21.10 2.48
N MET A 442 5.48 -21.90 1.46
CA MET A 442 4.57 -22.97 1.03
C MET A 442 4.37 -24.03 2.12
N GLU A 443 5.44 -24.42 2.82
CA GLU A 443 5.33 -25.34 3.97
C GLU A 443 4.46 -24.76 5.09
N SER A 444 4.62 -23.46 5.39
CA SER A 444 3.80 -22.78 6.39
C SER A 444 2.33 -22.66 5.94
N GLU A 445 2.08 -22.40 4.66
CA GLU A 445 0.71 -22.36 4.11
C GLU A 445 0.04 -23.73 4.25
N GLN A 446 0.75 -24.80 3.90
CA GLN A 446 0.25 -26.17 4.05
C GLN A 446 -0.05 -26.53 5.52
N GLN A 447 0.78 -26.07 6.47
CA GLN A 447 0.52 -26.26 7.90
C GLN A 447 -0.75 -25.53 8.34
N LEU A 448 -0.96 -24.29 7.89
CA LEU A 448 -2.15 -23.52 8.21
C LEU A 448 -3.43 -24.15 7.61
N GLU A 449 -3.35 -24.74 6.42
CA GLU A 449 -4.48 -25.49 5.83
C GLU A 449 -4.87 -26.70 6.70
N VAL A 450 -3.88 -27.43 7.24
CA VAL A 450 -4.13 -28.56 8.15
C VAL A 450 -4.75 -28.07 9.45
N GLU A 451 -4.21 -27.02 10.07
CA GLU A 451 -4.78 -26.43 11.29
C GLU A 451 -6.20 -25.92 11.08
N GLN A 452 -6.49 -25.32 9.91
CA GLN A 452 -7.84 -24.89 9.57
C GLN A 452 -8.79 -26.08 9.48
N ALA A 453 -8.39 -27.18 8.84
CA ALA A 453 -9.21 -28.38 8.74
C ALA A 453 -9.50 -29.00 10.12
N ASP A 454 -8.50 -29.02 11.02
CA ASP A 454 -8.66 -29.50 12.39
C ASP A 454 -9.63 -28.63 13.19
N LEU A 455 -9.56 -27.30 13.04
CA LEU A 455 -10.49 -26.36 13.68
C LEU A 455 -11.92 -26.52 13.15
N GLU A 456 -12.10 -26.69 11.84
CA GLU A 456 -13.41 -26.95 11.23
C GLU A 456 -14.02 -28.26 11.76
N SER A 457 -13.21 -29.31 11.88
CA SER A 457 -13.62 -30.58 12.48
C SER A 457 -14.03 -30.43 13.96
N ALA A 458 -13.23 -29.72 14.76
CA ALA A 458 -13.54 -29.46 16.17
C ALA A 458 -14.83 -28.65 16.34
N LEU A 459 -15.06 -27.66 15.46
CA LEU A 459 -16.28 -26.86 15.45
C LEU A 459 -17.50 -27.71 15.09
N TRP A 460 -17.37 -28.63 14.15
CA TRP A 460 -18.44 -29.57 13.81
C TRP A 460 -18.80 -30.50 14.99
N VAL A 461 -17.80 -31.03 15.70
CA VAL A 461 -18.01 -31.85 16.91
C VAL A 461 -18.70 -31.03 18.01
N ALA A 462 -18.32 -29.75 18.17
CA ALA A 462 -18.97 -28.87 19.13
C ALA A 462 -20.43 -28.54 18.77
N ASP A 463 -20.74 -28.34 17.47
CA ASP A 463 -22.13 -28.14 17.00
C ASP A 463 -22.99 -29.38 17.26
N ASP A 464 -22.46 -30.58 16.99
CA ASP A 464 -23.16 -31.84 17.27
C ASP A 464 -23.42 -32.03 18.78
N HIS A 465 -22.41 -31.73 19.61
CA HIS A 465 -22.58 -31.76 21.07
C HIS A 465 -23.65 -30.77 21.56
N ASN A 466 -23.67 -29.54 21.02
CA ASN A 466 -24.71 -28.56 21.35
C ASN A 466 -26.10 -29.05 20.94
N ARG A 467 -26.26 -29.67 19.77
CA ARG A 467 -27.56 -30.25 19.34
C ARG A 467 -28.03 -31.37 20.26
N LEU A 468 -27.12 -32.19 20.78
CA LEU A 468 -27.44 -33.22 21.76
C LEU A 468 -27.90 -32.59 23.09
N LEU A 469 -27.20 -31.57 23.58
CA LEU A 469 -27.61 -30.83 24.78
C LEU A 469 -28.97 -30.14 24.60
N GLU A 470 -29.21 -29.51 23.45
CA GLU A 470 -30.52 -28.90 23.13
C GLU A 470 -31.64 -29.95 23.13
N SER A 471 -31.36 -31.14 22.59
CA SER A 471 -32.31 -32.26 22.59
C SER A 471 -32.57 -32.76 24.01
N GLU A 472 -31.54 -32.88 24.84
CA GLU A 472 -31.66 -33.30 26.25
C GLU A 472 -32.43 -32.29 27.10
N VAL A 473 -32.18 -30.99 26.92
CA VAL A 473 -32.94 -29.90 27.54
C VAL A 473 -34.40 -29.95 27.09
N TYR A 474 -34.66 -30.22 25.80
CA TYR A 474 -36.02 -30.35 25.27
C TYR A 474 -36.77 -31.53 25.90
N PHE A 475 -36.16 -32.72 25.98
CA PHE A 475 -36.77 -33.88 26.62
C PHE A 475 -36.98 -33.67 28.13
N SER A 476 -36.03 -33.04 28.81
CA SER A 476 -36.17 -32.67 30.22
C SER A 476 -37.38 -31.77 30.43
N ARG A 477 -37.57 -30.75 29.59
CA ARG A 477 -38.73 -29.84 29.66
C ARG A 477 -40.05 -30.56 29.42
N ILE A 478 -40.11 -31.50 28.48
CA ILE A 478 -41.33 -32.32 28.26
C ILE A 478 -41.66 -33.13 29.52
N ASN A 479 -40.65 -33.79 30.11
CA ASN A 479 -40.85 -34.62 31.29
C ASN A 479 -41.28 -33.80 32.52
N GLU A 480 -40.70 -32.61 32.69
CA GLU A 480 -41.14 -31.63 33.70
C GLU A 480 -42.59 -31.19 33.48
N GLN A 481 -42.98 -30.89 32.24
CA GLN A 481 -44.36 -30.52 31.90
C GLN A 481 -45.35 -31.66 32.16
N GLU A 482 -45.01 -32.90 31.82
CA GLU A 482 -45.85 -34.07 32.12
C GLU A 482 -45.99 -34.29 33.63
N SER A 483 -44.90 -34.12 34.39
CA SER A 483 -44.93 -34.18 35.86
C SER A 483 -45.83 -33.10 36.44
N PHE A 484 -45.71 -31.87 35.94
CA PHE A 484 -46.55 -30.73 36.34
C PHE A 484 -48.03 -30.98 36.01
N ASN A 485 -48.33 -31.52 34.83
CA ASN A 485 -49.70 -31.86 34.43
C ASN A 485 -50.29 -32.93 35.37
N LYS A 486 -49.54 -33.99 35.71
CA LYS A 486 -49.97 -35.02 36.67
C LYS A 486 -50.23 -34.45 38.06
N GLN A 487 -49.37 -33.53 38.53
CA GLN A 487 -49.58 -32.85 39.82
C GLN A 487 -50.84 -31.97 39.78
N THR A 488 -51.07 -31.27 38.68
CA THR A 488 -52.26 -30.43 38.46
C THR A 488 -53.53 -31.28 38.48
N GLU A 489 -53.54 -32.42 37.77
CA GLU A 489 -54.65 -33.39 37.80
C GLU A 489 -54.92 -33.88 39.22
N HIS A 490 -53.88 -34.25 39.97
CA HIS A 490 -54.03 -34.68 41.36
C HIS A 490 -54.60 -33.57 42.26
N MET A 491 -54.14 -32.32 42.09
CA MET A 491 -54.68 -31.16 42.80
C MET A 491 -56.17 -30.95 42.49
N THR A 492 -56.56 -30.95 41.21
CA THR A 492 -57.98 -30.81 40.81
C THR A 492 -58.85 -31.93 41.38
N ALA A 493 -58.36 -33.18 41.40
CA ALA A 493 -59.07 -34.28 42.02
C ALA A 493 -59.21 -34.13 43.56
N LEU A 494 -58.25 -33.51 44.23
CA LEU A 494 -58.36 -33.17 45.65
C LEU A 494 -59.36 -32.03 45.89
N GLU A 495 -59.35 -30.99 45.05
CA GLU A 495 -60.32 -29.90 45.10
C GLU A 495 -61.75 -30.42 44.95
N ASP A 496 -62.00 -31.34 44.01
CA ASP A 496 -63.32 -31.94 43.82
C ASP A 496 -63.75 -32.81 45.02
N LYS A 497 -62.81 -33.51 45.66
CA LYS A 497 -63.08 -34.22 46.93
C LYS A 497 -63.39 -33.26 48.07
N ILE A 498 -62.74 -32.09 48.13
CA ILE A 498 -63.02 -31.05 49.13
C ILE A 498 -64.44 -30.50 48.90
N LYS A 499 -64.78 -30.11 47.67
CA LYS A 499 -66.13 -29.64 47.32
C LYS A 499 -67.21 -30.67 47.68
N LEU A 500 -66.96 -31.96 47.42
CA LEU A 500 -67.89 -33.03 47.79
C LEU A 500 -68.09 -33.12 49.32
N LYS A 501 -67.01 -32.95 50.10
CA LYS A 501 -67.09 -32.92 51.56
C LYS A 501 -67.84 -31.69 52.05
N ASP A 502 -67.67 -30.53 51.43
CA ASP A 502 -68.40 -29.31 51.78
C ASP A 502 -69.91 -29.50 51.59
N VAL A 503 -70.35 -30.10 50.48
CA VAL A 503 -71.75 -30.47 50.24
C VAL A 503 -72.29 -31.42 51.33
N LEU A 504 -71.49 -32.40 51.74
CA LEU A 504 -71.85 -33.34 52.82
C LEU A 504 -71.97 -32.64 54.18
N ILE A 505 -71.08 -31.69 54.47
CA ILE A 505 -71.13 -30.85 55.66
C ILE A 505 -72.40 -30.01 55.66
N GLU A 506 -72.74 -29.37 54.54
CA GLU A 506 -73.99 -28.60 54.39
C GLU A 506 -75.23 -29.49 54.63
N GLN A 507 -75.26 -30.71 54.09
CA GLN A 507 -76.34 -31.67 54.33
C GLN A 507 -76.43 -32.08 55.80
N LEU A 508 -75.30 -32.36 56.45
CA LEU A 508 -75.27 -32.70 57.87
C LEU A 508 -75.75 -31.54 58.74
N GLN A 509 -75.31 -30.31 58.45
CA GLN A 509 -75.78 -29.10 59.14
C GLN A 509 -77.29 -28.92 58.96
N ALA A 510 -77.82 -29.10 57.74
CA ALA A 510 -79.25 -29.04 57.48
C ALA A 510 -80.05 -30.11 58.26
N ASN A 511 -79.50 -31.32 58.38
CA ASN A 511 -80.09 -32.39 59.18
C ASN A 511 -80.06 -32.07 60.67
N ILE A 512 -78.96 -31.53 61.20
CA ILE A 512 -78.85 -31.10 62.60
C ILE A 512 -79.90 -30.03 62.91
N ILE A 513 -80.06 -29.04 62.04
CA ILE A 513 -81.10 -28.00 62.18
C ILE A 513 -82.49 -28.64 62.22
N ARG A 514 -82.79 -29.61 61.33
CA ARG A 514 -84.07 -30.35 61.36
C ARG A 514 -84.30 -31.09 62.68
N TYR A 515 -83.27 -31.76 63.22
CA TYR A 515 -83.36 -32.46 64.50
C TYR A 515 -83.55 -31.50 65.69
N GLN A 516 -82.95 -30.31 65.65
CA GLN A 516 -83.12 -29.29 66.69
C GLN A 516 -84.49 -28.61 66.66
N THR A 517 -85.22 -28.66 65.54
CA THR A 517 -86.56 -28.10 65.40
C THR A 517 -87.72 -29.07 65.70
N GLN A 518 -87.46 -30.33 66.08
CA GLN A 518 -88.52 -31.24 66.53
C GLN A 518 -88.95 -30.93 67.98
N PRO A 519 -90.27 -30.81 68.27
CA PRO A 519 -90.76 -30.55 69.61
C PRO A 519 -90.58 -31.77 70.54
N PRO A 520 -90.37 -31.54 71.85
CA PRO A 520 -90.04 -32.61 72.79
C PRO A 520 -91.29 -33.41 73.20
N SER A 521 -91.44 -34.62 72.68
CA SER A 521 -92.31 -35.64 73.28
C SER A 521 -91.54 -36.40 74.36
N GLN A 522 -91.87 -36.14 75.62
CA GLN A 522 -91.40 -36.83 76.83
C GLN A 522 -92.02 -38.27 76.99
N PRO A 523 -91.86 -38.99 78.11
CA PRO A 523 -90.69 -39.80 78.46
C PRO A 523 -91.09 -41.23 78.92
N SER A 524 -90.20 -42.21 78.81
CA SER A 524 -90.38 -43.47 79.56
C SER A 524 -89.05 -44.13 79.90
N THR A 525 -88.62 -43.83 81.14
CA THR A 525 -88.13 -44.78 82.16
C THR A 525 -87.62 -46.14 81.67
N SER A 526 -86.31 -46.39 81.84
CA SER A 526 -85.81 -47.50 82.68
C SER A 526 -84.29 -47.66 82.61
N SER A 527 -83.72 -47.77 83.80
CA SER A 527 -82.61 -48.66 84.17
C SER A 527 -81.15 -48.15 84.13
N PRO A 528 -80.44 -48.27 85.27
CA PRO A 528 -79.02 -47.96 85.42
C PRO A 528 -78.17 -49.24 85.29
N ASN A 529 -77.31 -49.32 84.27
CA ASN A 529 -76.05 -50.09 84.32
C ASN A 529 -75.39 -50.16 82.94
N SER A 530 -74.24 -49.51 82.81
CA SER A 530 -73.00 -50.14 82.35
C SER A 530 -71.99 -49.03 82.06
N GLN A 531 -71.09 -48.82 83.03
CA GLN A 531 -69.73 -48.43 82.68
C GLN A 531 -69.15 -49.61 81.89
N GLN A 532 -69.41 -49.66 80.58
CA GLN A 532 -68.69 -50.54 79.69
C GLN A 532 -67.29 -49.95 79.54
N PRO A 533 -66.23 -50.64 80.00
CA PRO A 533 -64.88 -50.20 79.72
C PRO A 533 -64.75 -50.20 78.20
N LEU A 534 -64.36 -49.06 77.62
CA LEU A 534 -63.98 -48.96 76.21
C LEU A 534 -63.20 -50.24 75.87
N CYS A 535 -63.82 -51.09 75.06
CA CYS A 535 -63.28 -52.40 74.75
C CYS A 535 -61.83 -52.20 74.33
N ARG A 536 -60.91 -52.99 74.90
CA ARG A 536 -59.47 -52.92 74.66
C ARG A 536 -59.13 -52.88 73.16
N GLU A 537 -60.03 -53.34 72.30
CA GLU A 537 -59.97 -53.29 70.85
C GLU A 537 -60.20 -51.89 70.25
N GLU A 538 -61.13 -51.09 70.77
CA GLU A 538 -61.39 -49.74 70.26
C GLU A 538 -60.22 -48.80 70.61
N LEU A 539 -59.65 -48.93 71.81
CA LEU A 539 -58.46 -48.20 72.19
C LEU A 539 -57.23 -48.60 71.34
N LYS A 540 -57.14 -49.87 70.94
CA LYS A 540 -56.12 -50.35 70.00
C LYS A 540 -56.34 -49.78 68.60
N ARG A 541 -57.60 -49.68 68.15
CA ARG A 541 -57.98 -49.11 66.86
C ARG A 541 -57.66 -47.61 66.79
N GLN A 542 -57.98 -46.84 67.83
CA GLN A 542 -57.58 -45.44 67.92
C GLN A 542 -56.06 -45.25 67.95
N ARG A 543 -55.32 -46.09 68.67
CA ARG A 543 -53.84 -46.06 68.65
C ARG A 543 -53.25 -46.47 67.31
N HIS A 544 -53.93 -47.31 66.53
CA HIS A 544 -53.52 -47.65 65.17
C HIS A 544 -53.74 -46.46 64.23
N ILE A 545 -54.94 -45.86 64.25
CA ILE A 545 -55.28 -44.69 63.42
C ILE A 545 -54.34 -43.52 63.75
N SER A 546 -54.03 -43.29 65.03
CA SER A 546 -53.11 -42.23 65.44
C SER A 546 -51.66 -42.49 64.98
N ARG A 547 -51.22 -43.75 64.95
CA ARG A 547 -49.89 -44.12 64.43
C ARG A 547 -49.82 -43.95 62.91
N GLU A 548 -50.83 -44.43 62.20
CA GLU A 548 -50.93 -44.28 60.75
C GLU A 548 -51.02 -42.79 60.34
N ALA A 549 -51.73 -41.97 61.11
CA ALA A 549 -51.77 -40.53 60.90
C ALA A 549 -50.40 -39.86 61.15
N HIS A 550 -49.67 -40.28 62.18
CA HIS A 550 -48.30 -39.79 62.43
C HIS A 550 -47.31 -40.24 61.35
N GLU A 551 -47.39 -41.48 60.88
CA GLU A 551 -46.55 -41.97 59.79
C GLU A 551 -46.81 -41.20 58.49
N ARG A 552 -48.08 -40.93 58.15
CA ARG A 552 -48.42 -40.09 57.00
C ARG A 552 -47.96 -38.65 57.15
N ALA A 553 -48.06 -38.08 58.35
CA ALA A 553 -47.55 -36.73 58.62
C ALA A 553 -46.03 -36.68 58.44
N SER A 554 -45.30 -37.68 58.97
CA SER A 554 -43.85 -37.78 58.83
C SER A 554 -43.41 -38.00 57.37
N ASP A 555 -44.14 -38.78 56.57
CA ASP A 555 -43.86 -38.98 55.15
C ASP A 555 -44.08 -37.68 54.34
N LEU A 556 -45.13 -36.92 54.67
CA LEU A 556 -45.37 -35.61 54.05
C LEU A 556 -44.29 -34.58 54.44
N GLU A 557 -43.85 -34.59 55.69
CA GLU A 557 -42.79 -33.71 56.18
C GLU A 557 -41.46 -34.01 55.48
N SER A 558 -41.11 -35.30 55.35
CA SER A 558 -39.95 -35.76 54.58
C SER A 558 -39.99 -35.33 53.10
N LYS A 559 -41.16 -35.47 52.44
CA LYS A 559 -41.34 -34.99 51.06
C LYS A 559 -41.21 -33.48 50.92
N LEU A 560 -41.70 -32.73 51.91
CA LEU A 560 -41.63 -31.28 51.92
C LEU A 560 -40.19 -30.79 52.12
N ASP A 561 -39.41 -31.48 52.95
CA ASP A 561 -37.98 -31.20 53.11
C ASP A 561 -37.16 -31.58 51.88
N ALA A 562 -37.46 -32.71 51.22
CA ALA A 562 -36.85 -33.07 49.95
C ALA A 562 -37.17 -32.06 48.84
N MET A 563 -38.40 -31.55 48.78
CA MET A 563 -38.80 -30.52 47.82
C MET A 563 -38.11 -29.18 48.10
N LYS A 564 -37.94 -28.80 49.38
CA LYS A 564 -37.15 -27.62 49.76
C LYS A 564 -35.69 -27.76 49.34
N ALA A 565 -35.08 -28.93 49.56
CA ALA A 565 -33.71 -29.20 49.14
C ALA A 565 -33.55 -29.10 47.61
N ALA A 566 -34.49 -29.67 46.84
CA ALA A 566 -34.47 -29.56 45.39
C ALA A 566 -34.62 -28.10 44.89
N MET A 567 -35.46 -27.30 45.57
CA MET A 567 -35.60 -25.87 45.27
C MET A 567 -34.34 -25.08 45.60
N THR A 568 -33.63 -25.39 46.68
CA THR A 568 -32.35 -24.76 47.00
C THR A 568 -31.28 -25.13 45.97
N ASP A 569 -31.19 -26.39 45.56
CA ASP A 569 -30.24 -26.84 44.53
C ASP A 569 -30.49 -26.13 43.18
N LYS A 570 -31.77 -25.99 42.78
CA LYS A 570 -32.13 -25.22 41.57
C LYS A 570 -31.82 -23.73 41.69
N THR A 571 -31.94 -23.16 42.88
CA THR A 571 -31.58 -21.76 43.13
C THR A 571 -30.07 -21.56 42.99
N ASP A 572 -29.27 -22.51 43.49
CA ASP A 572 -27.81 -22.49 43.36
C ASP A 572 -27.35 -22.70 41.91
N GLU A 573 -28.01 -23.58 41.15
CA GLU A 573 -27.77 -23.78 39.72
C GLU A 573 -28.04 -22.49 38.92
N MET A 574 -29.17 -21.83 39.18
CA MET A 574 -29.50 -20.54 38.56
C MET A 574 -28.48 -19.45 38.90
N ALA A 575 -28.02 -19.39 40.15
CA ALA A 575 -26.99 -18.44 40.58
C ALA A 575 -25.63 -18.72 39.89
N SER A 576 -25.30 -19.99 39.66
CA SER A 576 -24.10 -20.38 38.92
C SER A 576 -24.17 -19.96 37.45
N LEU A 577 -25.32 -20.20 36.79
CA LEU A 577 -25.55 -19.78 35.40
C LEU A 577 -25.54 -18.25 35.25
N GLU A 578 -26.12 -17.51 36.19
CA GLU A 578 -26.09 -16.03 36.18
C GLU A 578 -24.66 -15.49 36.31
N LYS A 579 -23.83 -16.16 37.13
CA LYS A 579 -22.41 -15.84 37.26
C LYS A 579 -21.62 -16.15 35.98
N GLU A 580 -21.89 -17.29 35.33
CA GLU A 580 -21.26 -17.65 34.06
C GLU A 580 -21.65 -16.69 32.94
N TRP A 581 -22.93 -16.36 32.82
CA TRP A 581 -23.43 -15.38 31.87
C TRP A 581 -22.78 -14.00 32.08
N SER A 582 -22.69 -13.55 33.34
CA SER A 582 -22.02 -12.29 33.68
C SER A 582 -20.53 -12.30 33.29
N ALA A 583 -19.84 -13.43 33.45
CA ALA A 583 -18.45 -13.58 33.00
C ALA A 583 -18.34 -13.52 31.47
N LYS A 584 -19.25 -14.15 30.73
CA LYS A 584 -19.30 -14.09 29.26
C LYS A 584 -19.60 -12.69 28.73
N VAL A 585 -20.50 -11.95 29.39
CA VAL A 585 -20.77 -10.54 29.05
C VAL A 585 -19.52 -9.68 29.28
N ALA A 586 -18.81 -9.88 30.40
CA ALA A 586 -17.55 -9.17 30.65
C ALA A 586 -16.45 -9.51 29.62
N GLU A 587 -16.37 -10.77 29.19
CA GLU A 587 -15.45 -11.22 28.12
C GLU A 587 -15.77 -10.53 26.78
N ALA A 588 -17.05 -10.46 26.41
CA ALA A 588 -17.52 -9.77 25.21
C ALA A 588 -17.22 -8.27 25.24
N ASP A 589 -17.44 -7.61 26.38
CA ASP A 589 -17.08 -6.20 26.56
C ASP A 589 -15.56 -5.98 26.47
N GLY A 590 -14.76 -6.92 27.00
CA GLY A 590 -13.30 -6.92 26.86
C GLY A 590 -12.86 -7.06 25.40
N MET A 591 -13.52 -7.90 24.60
CA MET A 591 -13.29 -7.96 23.16
C MET A 591 -13.67 -6.66 22.45
N LYS A 592 -14.83 -6.07 22.77
CA LYS A 592 -15.28 -4.81 22.17
C LYS A 592 -14.29 -3.65 22.41
N ARG A 593 -13.71 -3.56 23.60
CA ARG A 593 -12.64 -2.59 23.90
C ARG A 593 -11.38 -2.84 23.06
N ARG A 594 -10.94 -4.10 22.93
CA ARG A 594 -9.81 -4.47 22.07
C ARG A 594 -10.04 -4.08 20.60
N TYR A 595 -11.27 -4.18 20.10
CA TYR A 595 -11.60 -3.68 18.76
C TYR A 595 -11.49 -2.16 18.67
N HIS A 596 -12.03 -1.42 19.64
CA HIS A 596 -11.89 0.04 19.67
C HIS A 596 -10.42 0.50 19.76
N ASP A 597 -9.58 -0.19 20.52
CA ASP A 597 -8.15 0.12 20.61
C ASP A 597 -7.43 -0.14 19.28
N LYS A 598 -7.78 -1.23 18.58
CA LYS A 598 -7.28 -1.51 17.22
C LYS A 598 -7.71 -0.43 16.22
N ASP A 599 -8.97 -0.01 16.25
CA ASP A 599 -9.48 1.06 15.39
C ASP A 599 -8.76 2.40 15.67
N ALA A 600 -8.52 2.73 16.94
CA ALA A 600 -7.78 3.92 17.33
C ALA A 600 -6.31 3.86 16.84
N TYR A 601 -5.68 2.69 16.91
CA TYR A 601 -4.34 2.46 16.39
C TYR A 601 -4.27 2.60 14.87
N ILE A 602 -5.22 2.02 14.13
CA ILE A 602 -5.34 2.15 12.68
C ILE A 602 -5.49 3.63 12.30
N THR A 603 -6.38 4.35 12.96
CA THR A 603 -6.59 5.79 12.73
C THR A 603 -5.31 6.61 12.96
N ASN A 604 -4.51 6.24 13.96
CA ASN A 604 -3.21 6.89 14.23
C ASN A 604 -2.18 6.59 13.13
N LEU A 605 -2.12 5.34 12.64
CA LEU A 605 -1.26 4.98 11.52
C LEU A 605 -1.64 5.74 10.24
N GLU A 606 -2.94 5.82 9.93
CA GLU A 606 -3.46 6.59 8.80
C GLU A 606 -3.06 8.07 8.92
N THR A 607 -3.16 8.65 10.12
CA THR A 607 -2.73 10.02 10.39
C THR A 607 -1.24 10.22 10.10
N LYS A 608 -0.37 9.31 10.56
CA LYS A 608 1.08 9.38 10.32
C LYS A 608 1.44 9.20 8.85
N LEU A 609 0.76 8.30 8.15
CA LEU A 609 0.95 8.10 6.71
C LEU A 609 0.59 9.38 5.94
N GLU A 610 -0.48 10.07 6.33
CA GLU A 610 -0.87 11.34 5.71
C GLU A 610 0.14 12.46 6.02
N GLU A 611 0.69 12.52 7.24
CA GLU A 611 1.78 13.44 7.58
C GLU A 611 3.06 13.18 6.74
N LEU A 612 3.44 11.92 6.56
CA LEU A 612 4.57 11.53 5.71
C LEU A 612 4.32 11.89 4.25
N ARG A 613 3.12 11.62 3.74
CA ARG A 613 2.70 12.02 2.40
C ARG A 613 2.80 13.53 2.21
N GLY A 614 2.27 14.32 3.14
CA GLY A 614 2.38 15.78 3.10
C GLY A 614 3.84 16.27 3.15
N THR A 615 4.70 15.60 3.91
CA THR A 615 6.14 15.89 3.95
C THR A 615 6.80 15.60 2.60
N MET A 616 6.50 14.45 1.99
CA MET A 616 7.00 14.09 0.65
C MET A 616 6.52 15.06 -0.43
N GLU A 617 5.24 15.44 -0.41
CA GLU A 617 4.67 16.43 -1.34
C GLU A 617 5.39 17.78 -1.20
N ASN A 618 5.68 18.22 0.03
CA ASN A 618 6.47 19.43 0.27
C ASN A 618 7.90 19.33 -0.29
N VAL A 619 8.59 18.20 -0.07
CA VAL A 619 9.96 17.97 -0.59
C VAL A 619 9.95 17.97 -2.12
N LEU A 620 9.00 17.28 -2.75
CA LEU A 620 8.85 17.25 -4.20
C LEU A 620 8.52 18.65 -4.75
N GLY A 621 7.70 19.43 -4.04
CA GLY A 621 7.44 20.83 -4.36
C GLY A 621 8.71 21.70 -4.33
N GLN A 622 9.56 21.52 -3.32
CA GLN A 622 10.85 22.23 -3.23
C GLN A 622 11.82 21.83 -4.35
N VAL A 623 11.94 20.53 -4.66
CA VAL A 623 12.78 20.04 -5.77
C VAL A 623 12.28 20.59 -7.10
N SER A 624 10.95 20.59 -7.33
CA SER A 624 10.33 21.17 -8.52
C SER A 624 10.62 22.67 -8.65
N MET A 625 10.50 23.44 -7.57
CA MET A 625 10.87 24.85 -7.56
C MET A 625 12.36 25.07 -7.84
N HIS A 626 13.24 24.23 -7.27
CA HIS A 626 14.68 24.32 -7.50
C HIS A 626 15.05 24.01 -8.95
N GLN A 627 14.46 22.96 -9.52
CA GLN A 627 14.62 22.62 -10.94
C GLN A 627 14.08 23.72 -11.86
N GLY A 628 12.93 24.29 -11.53
CA GLY A 628 12.36 25.44 -12.25
C GLY A 628 13.26 26.67 -12.20
N ARG A 629 13.88 26.97 -11.05
CA ARG A 629 14.89 28.05 -10.91
C ARG A 629 16.17 27.74 -11.70
N LYS A 630 16.63 26.49 -11.71
CA LYS A 630 17.81 26.06 -12.46
C LYS A 630 17.60 26.23 -13.97
N ARG A 631 16.43 25.82 -14.50
CA ARG A 631 16.07 26.04 -15.91
C ARG A 631 16.09 27.51 -16.31
N ARG A 632 15.52 28.41 -15.50
CA ARG A 632 15.55 29.87 -15.76
C ARG A 632 16.95 30.50 -15.71
N ARG A 633 17.95 29.82 -15.14
CA ARG A 633 19.35 30.29 -15.12
C ARG A 633 20.15 29.75 -16.30
N THR A 634 19.81 28.56 -16.80
CA THR A 634 20.49 27.94 -17.94
C THR A 634 19.87 28.35 -19.28
N GLU A 635 18.59 28.71 -19.28
CA GLU A 635 17.86 29.28 -20.40
C GLU A 635 17.72 30.79 -20.08
N GLY A 636 18.67 31.60 -20.55
CA GLY A 636 18.63 33.06 -20.38
C GLY A 636 17.36 33.68 -21.00
N PRO A 637 17.05 34.96 -20.71
CA PRO A 637 15.84 35.66 -21.17
C PRO A 637 15.80 35.97 -22.69
N ASP A 638 16.47 35.19 -23.52
CA ASP A 638 16.63 35.41 -24.96
C ASP A 638 15.68 34.53 -25.77
N PHE A 639 14.37 34.71 -25.60
CA PHE A 639 13.38 34.35 -26.63
C PHE A 639 12.22 35.34 -26.58
N GLN A 640 12.50 36.58 -26.99
CA GLN A 640 11.48 37.43 -27.60
C GLN A 640 11.50 37.15 -29.10
N LEU A 641 10.47 36.45 -29.57
CA LEU A 641 10.02 36.44 -30.97
C LEU A 641 8.59 36.94 -30.99
#